data_AF-A0A4S4NIC5-F1
#
_entry.id   AF-A0A4S4NIC5-F1
#
_cell.length_a   1.000
_cell.length_b   1.000
_cell.length_c   1.000
_cell.angle_alpha   90.00
_cell.angle_beta   90.00
_cell.angle_gamma   90.00
#
_symmetry.space_group_name_H-M   'P 1'
#
loop_
_entity.id
_entity.type
_entity.pdbx_description
1 polymer ?
#
loop_
_entity_poly.entity_id
_entity_poly.type
_entity_poly.pdbx_seq_one_letter_code
_entity_poly.pdbx_strand_id
1 'polypeptide(L)'
;MLPLLLRTTLALLVLSTGALSAQATIWQLGEPDGSAGEFALAPAGYESFLANDFGWEDRYFALGQDTLERGFPYVLPGTVDYWGGTSRLSGIRPHELNLLFNLAGTRDAVPYQLVVGVLDCSPDDPPLVRVTVNGKVQKFQLDPGESEDALTGAGNRSRPQKLVMTLDAADLREGGNVVEITSLTGSWLVFDYLSLQGPGQTRLIPPGGLFLHGVAAADYEIEAGDGRVQPLLVDVQHLEGAPVLSVLLDGREVFQERVVHGRHAFEVPLPAVDAPREGTYEVRADGELLSSGQIERAPQRVNRPADYVDTRIGTGHSRWMIAPGPWMPFGMVKISPDNQNAGWQAGYQPTFENVGTFSHVHEWTMAGLGTFPTNGPLQTTMGDPTDPDSGYRSRIDKATEEAPLGYYSVQLTDYDIRAELTATTRASFQRYTYPAGDARSRILVDLKIPAEYDYRIEEAFLAQDGPNRIVGYSRQVTPGVWGERYYRKQMIENGDAERAWDDIEQEYILHFVLEFDQPIKRFRVWYDGPEPGAGDTLLVDDRDSLVLERPEDVVAILEFNTGEEPMVQTRTGLSYVSIENAQENLAAEISEPYGWDFDAVREQQVTAWNDLLGRVAISTPDRQEKVRFYSNMYRAIVSRNIFSDVDGSWVDATETVRKLHDPGAVALGCDAFWNTFWNLNQFWNLVVPEWSSKWVNSQLAMYDANGWLAKGPAGMEYIPVMVAEHEIPLIVGAYQMGIRDFDAEKAFTAVHKMQTTPGDTVGHGFAGNRDLETYLEHHYVPYNRGRFSNSLEYAFDDYAVAQFAGALGKDNLYREFMDRAYWWENAIDTTVGFARLRHSSGEWYADFDPLKTGGNHQYVEGNAWQLTFFVPQDVPALIDKIGVDRFVRRLDDGFRVSSPWRYNAPNELYWDFPVIQGNQQSMHFSFLFNWAGRPWLTQKWNRDILDRYYGSGVSNAYLGDEDQGQMSAWFVMSALGLFQTDGGTAMEPIYEIGSPLYERVEINLGERYGRGKTFTIVAENASFENKYVQSATLNGKPLATFWFPARELLGGGELRLVMGAEANPRWGVGGLPVKVGR
;
A
#
# COMPACT_ATOMS: atom_id res chain seq x y z
N MET A 1 -3.77 4.30 -82.60
CA MET A 1 -2.71 4.34 -83.63
C MET A 1 -1.41 4.74 -82.94
N LEU A 2 -0.42 3.83 -82.90
CA LEU A 2 1.01 4.18 -82.82
C LEU A 2 1.41 4.98 -84.11
N PRO A 3 2.52 5.75 -84.19
CA PRO A 3 3.88 5.38 -83.71
C PRO A 3 4.89 6.49 -83.26
N LEU A 4 5.97 6.03 -82.56
CA LEU A 4 7.43 6.33 -82.60
C LEU A 4 7.95 7.78 -82.88
N LEU A 5 9.06 8.34 -82.34
CA LEU A 5 10.34 7.83 -81.79
C LEU A 5 11.16 9.00 -81.15
N LEU A 6 11.81 8.71 -80.02
CA LEU A 6 13.09 9.20 -79.44
C LEU A 6 13.72 10.57 -79.80
N ARG A 7 14.10 11.35 -78.76
CA ARG A 7 15.52 11.67 -78.41
C ARG A 7 15.66 12.47 -77.09
N THR A 8 16.26 11.80 -76.09
CA THR A 8 17.22 12.27 -75.06
C THR A 8 17.08 13.66 -74.41
N THR A 9 16.72 13.67 -73.12
CA THR A 9 17.13 14.71 -72.16
C THR A 9 17.63 14.03 -70.88
N LEU A 10 18.90 14.25 -70.55
CA LEU A 10 19.60 13.73 -69.37
C LEU A 10 19.23 14.64 -68.18
N ALA A 11 18.51 14.11 -67.21
CA ALA A 11 18.16 14.83 -65.98
C ALA A 11 19.33 14.78 -64.99
N LEU A 12 19.72 15.94 -64.46
CA LEU A 12 20.48 16.06 -63.23
C LEU A 12 19.62 15.50 -62.08
N LEU A 13 19.91 14.27 -61.65
CA LEU A 13 19.61 13.83 -60.29
C LEU A 13 20.85 14.12 -59.44
N VAL A 14 20.77 15.17 -58.62
CA VAL A 14 21.69 15.36 -57.50
C VAL A 14 21.37 14.25 -56.50
N LEU A 15 22.14 13.17 -56.57
CA LEU A 15 22.25 12.17 -55.52
C LEU A 15 22.85 12.84 -54.29
N SER A 16 22.01 13.25 -53.34
CA SER A 16 22.42 13.39 -51.95
C SER A 16 22.59 11.99 -51.36
N THR A 17 23.70 11.33 -51.69
CA THR A 17 24.19 10.20 -50.92
C THR A 17 24.73 10.76 -49.61
N GLY A 18 23.83 10.93 -48.63
CA GLY A 18 24.24 11.00 -47.23
C GLY A 18 24.95 9.69 -46.91
N ALA A 19 26.22 9.77 -46.53
CA ALA A 19 26.94 8.62 -46.02
C ALA A 19 26.18 8.09 -44.78
N LEU A 20 25.61 6.90 -44.88
CA LEU A 20 25.26 6.09 -43.71
C LEU A 20 26.58 5.84 -42.96
N SER A 21 26.86 6.66 -41.95
CA SER A 21 27.87 6.34 -40.96
C SER A 21 27.47 5.01 -40.34
N ALA A 22 28.35 4.00 -40.39
CA ALA A 22 28.15 2.77 -39.62
C ALA A 22 27.97 3.17 -38.14
N GLN A 23 26.83 2.83 -37.54
CA GLN A 23 26.62 3.00 -36.11
C GLN A 23 27.58 2.04 -35.39
N ALA A 24 28.28 2.55 -34.39
CA ALA A 24 29.16 1.75 -33.54
C ALA A 24 28.35 1.25 -32.34
N THR A 25 28.65 0.03 -31.88
CA THR A 25 28.16 -0.46 -30.59
C THR A 25 28.83 0.33 -29.48
N ILE A 26 28.06 1.08 -28.72
CA ILE A 26 28.52 1.89 -27.57
C ILE A 26 28.75 0.97 -26.38
N TRP A 27 27.81 0.06 -26.14
CA TRP A 27 27.90 -1.02 -25.17
C TRP A 27 27.01 -2.20 -25.58
N GLN A 28 27.34 -3.39 -25.08
CA GLN A 28 26.59 -4.62 -25.28
C GLN A 28 26.66 -5.48 -24.00
N LEU A 29 25.53 -6.07 -23.63
CA LEU A 29 25.37 -7.10 -22.62
C LEU A 29 24.97 -8.39 -23.31
N GLY A 30 25.64 -9.49 -22.97
CA GLY A 30 25.49 -10.75 -23.68
C GLY A 30 26.09 -10.72 -25.08
N GLU A 31 26.12 -11.87 -25.75
CA GLU A 31 26.52 -12.02 -27.14
C GLU A 31 25.31 -12.36 -28.01
N PRO A 32 25.18 -11.81 -29.23
CA PRO A 32 24.10 -12.15 -30.15
C PRO A 32 24.37 -13.52 -30.81
N ASP A 33 24.53 -14.56 -30.01
CA ASP A 33 24.93 -15.91 -30.43
C ASP A 33 23.82 -16.96 -30.27
N GLY A 34 22.65 -16.57 -29.78
CA GLY A 34 21.52 -17.45 -29.55
C GLY A 34 21.63 -18.23 -28.24
N SER A 35 22.26 -17.63 -27.22
CA SER A 35 22.49 -18.22 -25.90
C SER A 35 22.20 -17.22 -24.79
N ALA A 36 21.70 -17.75 -23.68
CA ALA A 36 21.50 -16.99 -22.44
C ALA A 36 22.57 -17.30 -21.38
N GLY A 37 23.58 -18.11 -21.73
CA GLY A 37 24.47 -18.79 -20.77
C GLY A 37 25.34 -17.89 -19.90
N GLU A 38 25.59 -16.65 -20.32
CA GLU A 38 26.39 -15.65 -19.59
C GLU A 38 25.59 -14.87 -18.53
N PHE A 39 24.27 -14.91 -18.58
CA PHE A 39 23.41 -14.18 -17.64
C PHE A 39 23.24 -14.94 -16.32
N ALA A 40 22.87 -14.21 -15.26
CA ALA A 40 22.58 -14.80 -13.96
C ALA A 40 21.40 -15.76 -14.06
N LEU A 41 21.42 -16.82 -13.24
CA LEU A 41 20.44 -17.90 -13.19
C LEU A 41 20.38 -18.81 -14.44
N ALA A 42 21.11 -18.51 -15.50
CA ALA A 42 21.12 -19.37 -16.69
C ALA A 42 21.73 -20.76 -16.40
N PRO A 43 21.33 -21.81 -17.16
CA PRO A 43 20.24 -21.80 -18.15
C PRO A 43 18.87 -22.20 -17.56
N ALA A 44 18.78 -22.53 -16.26
CA ALA A 44 17.62 -23.23 -15.70
C ALA A 44 17.19 -22.74 -14.29
N GLY A 45 17.81 -21.68 -13.77
CA GLY A 45 17.61 -21.19 -12.41
C GLY A 45 16.47 -20.19 -12.23
N TYR A 46 15.53 -20.09 -13.18
CA TYR A 46 14.45 -19.09 -13.17
C TYR A 46 13.61 -19.11 -11.88
N GLU A 47 13.37 -20.28 -11.26
CA GLU A 47 12.62 -20.37 -9.99
C GLU A 47 13.30 -19.63 -8.82
N SER A 48 14.59 -19.35 -8.94
CA SER A 48 15.36 -18.61 -7.93
C SER A 48 15.38 -17.10 -8.19
N PHE A 49 14.59 -16.58 -9.14
CA PHE A 49 14.53 -15.17 -9.51
C PHE A 49 14.27 -14.26 -8.30
N LEU A 50 13.22 -14.56 -7.52
CA LEU A 50 12.88 -13.78 -6.32
C LEU A 50 13.92 -13.91 -5.20
N ALA A 51 14.41 -15.14 -4.96
CA ALA A 51 15.39 -15.42 -3.92
C ALA A 51 16.76 -14.73 -4.16
N ASN A 52 17.04 -14.36 -5.40
CA ASN A 52 18.24 -13.60 -5.79
C ASN A 52 17.97 -12.10 -5.94
N ASP A 53 16.83 -11.61 -5.43
CA ASP A 53 16.52 -10.19 -5.31
C ASP A 53 16.45 -9.46 -6.67
N PHE A 54 15.89 -10.13 -7.68
CA PHE A 54 15.62 -9.57 -9.02
C PHE A 54 14.18 -9.07 -9.19
N GLY A 55 13.99 -8.16 -10.14
CA GLY A 55 12.68 -7.70 -10.58
C GLY A 55 12.01 -6.67 -9.66
N TRP A 56 12.80 -5.90 -8.91
CA TRP A 56 12.31 -4.88 -7.98
C TRP A 56 12.69 -3.47 -8.45
N GLU A 57 11.82 -2.48 -8.22
CA GLU A 57 12.00 -1.06 -8.60
C GLU A 57 13.29 -0.44 -8.03
N ASP A 58 13.78 -0.96 -6.90
CA ASP A 58 14.99 -0.51 -6.19
C ASP A 58 16.26 -1.32 -6.53
N ARG A 59 16.18 -2.19 -7.55
CA ARG A 59 17.30 -3.02 -8.02
C ARG A 59 17.68 -2.65 -9.43
N TYR A 60 18.97 -2.76 -9.74
CA TYR A 60 19.52 -2.35 -11.01
C TYR A 60 20.79 -3.14 -11.38
N PHE A 61 21.20 -3.01 -12.64
CA PHE A 61 22.48 -3.45 -13.18
C PHE A 61 23.28 -2.24 -13.68
N ALA A 62 24.45 -1.97 -13.09
CA ALA A 62 25.33 -0.87 -13.45
C ALA A 62 26.37 -1.29 -14.51
N LEU A 63 26.20 -0.79 -15.74
CA LEU A 63 27.08 -1.07 -16.86
C LEU A 63 28.51 -0.59 -16.61
N GLY A 64 29.48 -1.50 -16.80
CA GLY A 64 30.91 -1.24 -16.57
C GLY A 64 31.38 -1.50 -15.14
N GLN A 65 30.48 -1.86 -14.23
CA GLN A 65 30.79 -2.22 -12.84
C GLN A 65 30.31 -3.63 -12.49
N ASP A 66 29.06 -3.96 -12.83
CA ASP A 66 28.46 -5.27 -12.53
C ASP A 66 28.81 -6.34 -13.56
N THR A 67 28.71 -7.61 -13.14
CA THR A 67 28.97 -8.78 -13.99
C THR A 67 27.68 -9.53 -14.32
N LEU A 68 27.52 -9.98 -15.56
CA LEU A 68 26.28 -10.63 -16.02
C LEU A 68 25.93 -11.88 -15.24
N GLU A 69 26.93 -12.70 -14.88
CA GLU A 69 26.74 -13.99 -14.21
C GLU A 69 26.09 -13.87 -12.82
N ARG A 70 26.02 -12.65 -12.28
CA ARG A 70 25.45 -12.36 -10.95
C ARG A 70 24.41 -11.25 -10.95
N GLY A 71 24.52 -10.27 -11.85
CA GLY A 71 23.79 -9.02 -11.75
C GLY A 71 22.58 -8.87 -12.68
N PHE A 72 22.49 -9.65 -13.75
CA PHE A 72 21.38 -9.52 -14.71
C PHE A 72 20.76 -10.88 -15.01
N PRO A 73 19.47 -11.11 -14.68
CA PRO A 73 18.84 -12.41 -14.88
C PRO A 73 18.65 -12.69 -16.36
N TYR A 74 18.81 -13.95 -16.75
CA TYR A 74 18.59 -14.38 -18.14
C TYR A 74 17.12 -14.32 -18.59
N VAL A 75 16.20 -14.20 -17.62
CA VAL A 75 14.76 -14.28 -17.82
C VAL A 75 14.07 -13.09 -17.16
N LEU A 76 12.99 -12.63 -17.77
CA LEU A 76 12.03 -11.70 -17.15
C LEU A 76 10.67 -12.42 -17.05
N PRO A 77 10.16 -12.66 -15.82
CA PRO A 77 8.80 -13.17 -15.62
C PRO A 77 7.74 -12.18 -16.12
N GLY A 78 6.64 -12.72 -16.64
CA GLY A 78 5.43 -11.99 -17.02
C GLY A 78 4.36 -11.98 -15.92
N THR A 79 3.22 -11.39 -16.22
CA THR A 79 2.11 -11.15 -15.28
C THR A 79 1.28 -12.39 -14.95
N VAL A 80 1.61 -13.55 -15.51
CA VAL A 80 0.94 -14.83 -15.23
C VAL A 80 1.89 -15.87 -14.60
N ASP A 81 3.16 -15.51 -14.42
CA ASP A 81 4.18 -16.43 -13.97
C ASP A 81 4.20 -16.58 -12.43
N TYR A 82 3.72 -17.72 -11.95
CA TYR A 82 3.64 -18.05 -10.52
C TYR A 82 4.99 -18.04 -9.79
N TRP A 83 6.06 -18.39 -10.49
CA TRP A 83 7.43 -18.37 -9.94
C TRP A 83 8.00 -16.94 -9.81
N GLY A 84 7.42 -15.96 -10.51
CA GLY A 84 7.66 -14.52 -10.30
C GLY A 84 6.92 -13.96 -9.07
N GLY A 85 6.06 -14.76 -8.43
CA GLY A 85 5.26 -14.36 -7.27
C GLY A 85 3.87 -13.83 -7.60
N THR A 86 3.44 -13.95 -8.86
CA THR A 86 2.06 -13.64 -9.26
C THR A 86 1.13 -14.80 -8.94
N SER A 87 0.03 -14.57 -8.22
CA SER A 87 -0.95 -15.64 -7.94
C SER A 87 -2.35 -15.09 -7.75
N ARG A 88 -3.34 -15.94 -7.46
CA ARG A 88 -4.68 -15.46 -7.10
C ARG A 88 -4.70 -14.74 -5.74
N LEU A 89 -3.79 -15.11 -4.84
CA LEU A 89 -3.76 -14.61 -3.45
C LEU A 89 -2.87 -13.38 -3.32
N SER A 90 -1.77 -13.30 -4.06
CA SER A 90 -0.87 -12.13 -4.12
C SER A 90 -1.12 -11.20 -5.31
N GLY A 91 -1.90 -11.69 -6.27
CA GLY A 91 -2.20 -11.05 -7.54
C GLY A 91 -1.00 -10.68 -8.43
N ILE A 92 -1.17 -9.78 -9.40
CA ILE A 92 -0.17 -9.46 -10.45
C ILE A 92 0.99 -8.68 -9.86
N ARG A 93 2.16 -9.31 -9.86
CA ARG A 93 3.40 -8.70 -9.43
C ARG A 93 4.21 -8.22 -10.65
N PRO A 94 4.29 -6.91 -10.89
CA PRO A 94 5.15 -6.38 -11.96
C PRO A 94 6.63 -6.55 -11.59
N HIS A 95 7.44 -6.75 -12.62
CA HIS A 95 8.88 -6.86 -12.49
C HIS A 95 9.59 -5.81 -13.35
N GLU A 96 10.61 -5.18 -12.77
CA GLU A 96 11.42 -4.19 -13.46
C GLU A 96 12.88 -4.64 -13.49
N LEU A 97 13.48 -4.61 -14.68
CA LEU A 97 14.92 -4.75 -14.87
C LEU A 97 15.49 -3.38 -15.25
N ASN A 98 16.18 -2.77 -14.31
CA ASN A 98 16.78 -1.44 -14.47
C ASN A 98 18.26 -1.56 -14.86
N LEU A 99 18.68 -0.83 -15.88
CA LEU A 99 20.08 -0.71 -16.29
C LEU A 99 20.54 0.74 -16.13
N LEU A 100 21.64 0.94 -15.42
CA LEU A 100 22.27 2.24 -15.22
C LEU A 100 23.54 2.33 -16.05
N PHE A 101 23.75 3.43 -16.78
CA PHE A 101 24.97 3.64 -17.56
C PHE A 101 25.31 5.11 -17.76
N ASN A 102 26.61 5.41 -17.79
CA ASN A 102 27.08 6.76 -18.11
C ASN A 102 27.54 6.85 -19.57
N LEU A 103 27.16 7.93 -20.24
CA LEU A 103 27.63 8.25 -21.59
C LEU A 103 28.51 9.50 -21.58
N ALA A 104 29.48 9.55 -22.50
CA ALA A 104 30.09 10.79 -22.93
C ALA A 104 30.09 10.95 -24.44
N GLY A 105 30.04 12.21 -24.88
CA GLY A 105 30.10 12.58 -26.28
C GLY A 105 28.78 12.46 -27.02
N THR A 106 27.63 12.55 -26.32
CA THR A 106 26.31 12.54 -26.96
C THR A 106 26.13 13.78 -27.86
N ARG A 107 25.64 13.59 -29.09
CA ARG A 107 25.44 14.66 -30.09
C ARG A 107 24.24 14.44 -31.00
N ASP A 108 23.68 15.55 -31.49
CA ASP A 108 22.46 15.65 -32.32
C ASP A 108 22.54 15.08 -33.75
N ALA A 109 23.63 14.42 -34.13
CA ALA A 109 23.93 14.21 -35.55
C ALA A 109 23.34 12.93 -36.18
N VAL A 110 23.04 11.87 -35.40
CA VAL A 110 22.52 10.58 -35.89
C VAL A 110 21.69 9.90 -34.78
N PRO A 111 20.55 9.23 -35.10
CA PRO A 111 19.79 8.48 -34.11
C PRO A 111 20.59 7.32 -33.51
N TYR A 112 20.30 7.00 -32.26
CA TYR A 112 20.77 5.83 -31.53
C TYR A 112 19.73 4.71 -31.64
N GLN A 113 20.17 3.47 -31.44
CA GLN A 113 19.31 2.30 -31.37
C GLN A 113 19.60 1.51 -30.12
N LEU A 114 18.61 1.41 -29.23
CA LEU A 114 18.60 0.42 -28.17
C LEU A 114 17.98 -0.85 -28.75
N VAL A 115 18.70 -1.96 -28.64
CA VAL A 115 18.28 -3.28 -29.12
C VAL A 115 18.20 -4.25 -27.95
N VAL A 116 17.03 -4.86 -27.75
CA VAL A 116 16.84 -5.99 -26.85
C VAL A 116 16.66 -7.25 -27.72
N GLY A 117 17.66 -8.11 -27.69
CA GLY A 117 17.62 -9.45 -28.28
C GLY A 117 16.92 -10.41 -27.33
N VAL A 118 15.83 -11.00 -27.79
CA VAL A 118 15.07 -12.03 -27.08
C VAL A 118 15.44 -13.37 -27.69
N LEU A 119 15.94 -14.29 -26.88
CA LEU A 119 16.27 -15.65 -27.30
C LEU A 119 15.00 -16.43 -27.64
N ASP A 120 14.04 -16.42 -26.72
CA ASP A 120 12.68 -16.94 -26.90
C ASP A 120 11.73 -16.32 -25.86
N CYS A 121 10.44 -16.56 -26.01
CA CYS A 121 9.43 -16.23 -25.00
C CYS A 121 8.39 -17.36 -24.89
N SER A 122 7.39 -17.19 -24.04
CA SER A 122 6.29 -18.15 -23.96
C SER A 122 5.62 -18.37 -25.33
N PRO A 123 5.42 -19.63 -25.77
CA PRO A 123 4.70 -19.95 -27.00
C PRO A 123 3.18 -19.78 -26.86
N ASP A 124 2.65 -19.93 -25.65
CA ASP A 124 1.22 -19.92 -25.40
C ASP A 124 0.70 -18.52 -25.04
N ASP A 125 1.53 -17.70 -24.36
CA ASP A 125 1.15 -16.39 -23.85
C ASP A 125 2.30 -15.37 -23.98
N PRO A 126 2.60 -14.89 -25.22
CA PRO A 126 3.73 -14.01 -25.47
C PRO A 126 3.54 -12.63 -24.84
N PRO A 127 4.57 -12.08 -24.16
CA PRO A 127 4.40 -10.85 -23.39
C PRO A 127 4.31 -9.57 -24.21
N LEU A 128 3.60 -8.59 -23.64
CA LEU A 128 3.67 -7.19 -24.04
C LEU A 128 4.78 -6.50 -23.22
N VAL A 129 5.90 -6.19 -23.86
CA VAL A 129 7.08 -5.63 -23.19
C VAL A 129 7.11 -4.11 -23.33
N ARG A 130 7.28 -3.41 -22.21
CA ARG A 130 7.58 -1.97 -22.17
C ARG A 130 9.08 -1.76 -21.98
N VAL A 131 9.68 -0.93 -22.83
CA VAL A 131 11.05 -0.43 -22.68
C VAL A 131 10.99 1.07 -22.49
N THR A 132 11.58 1.56 -21.39
CA THR A 132 11.65 2.98 -21.06
C THR A 132 13.11 3.43 -21.03
N VAL A 133 13.44 4.54 -21.69
CA VAL A 133 14.78 5.16 -21.66
C VAL A 133 14.64 6.62 -21.24
N ASN A 134 15.13 6.95 -20.04
CA ASN A 134 15.03 8.30 -19.45
C ASN A 134 13.62 8.93 -19.52
N GLY A 135 12.57 8.10 -19.46
CA GLY A 135 11.16 8.52 -19.57
C GLY A 135 10.53 8.38 -20.96
N LYS A 136 11.32 8.17 -22.02
CA LYS A 136 10.76 7.83 -23.34
C LYS A 136 10.34 6.36 -23.36
N VAL A 137 9.08 6.09 -23.71
CA VAL A 137 8.49 4.74 -23.65
C VAL A 137 8.28 4.18 -25.06
N GLN A 138 8.57 2.89 -25.24
CA GLN A 138 8.13 2.11 -26.40
C GLN A 138 7.64 0.73 -25.95
N LYS A 139 6.48 0.30 -26.48
CA LYS A 139 5.89 -1.02 -26.21
C LYS A 139 6.09 -1.96 -27.40
N PHE A 140 6.30 -3.24 -27.10
CA PHE A 140 6.52 -4.29 -28.09
C PHE A 140 5.69 -5.52 -27.72
N GLN A 141 4.71 -5.88 -28.56
CA GLN A 141 4.06 -7.17 -28.47
C GLN A 141 4.96 -8.23 -29.12
N LEU A 142 5.37 -9.24 -28.35
CA LEU A 142 6.14 -10.36 -28.90
C LEU A 142 5.24 -11.31 -29.71
N ASP A 143 5.82 -11.92 -30.75
CA ASP A 143 5.23 -13.10 -31.39
C ASP A 143 5.34 -14.33 -30.47
N PRO A 144 4.47 -15.34 -30.61
CA PRO A 144 4.62 -16.62 -29.93
C PRO A 144 6.02 -17.22 -30.11
N GLY A 145 6.63 -17.63 -28.99
CA GLY A 145 7.91 -18.34 -28.98
C GLY A 145 7.84 -19.75 -29.57
N GLU A 146 8.97 -20.47 -29.55
CA GLU A 146 9.06 -21.83 -30.10
C GLU A 146 8.85 -22.91 -29.03
N SER A 147 9.51 -22.78 -27.86
CA SER A 147 9.45 -23.80 -26.79
C SER A 147 9.92 -23.28 -25.43
N GLU A 148 9.51 -23.97 -24.36
CA GLU A 148 10.06 -23.78 -23.00
C GLU A 148 11.53 -24.22 -22.86
N ASP A 149 12.15 -24.77 -23.92
CA ASP A 149 13.56 -25.20 -23.95
C ASP A 149 14.48 -24.03 -23.53
N ALA A 150 14.17 -22.80 -23.95
CA ALA A 150 14.93 -21.60 -23.61
C ALA A 150 14.81 -21.19 -22.13
N LEU A 151 13.62 -21.37 -21.52
CA LEU A 151 13.39 -21.10 -20.10
C LEU A 151 14.09 -22.12 -19.21
N THR A 152 14.00 -23.40 -19.57
CA THR A 152 14.45 -24.53 -18.73
C THR A 152 15.88 -24.98 -19.04
N GLY A 153 16.48 -24.49 -20.13
CA GLY A 153 17.75 -24.99 -20.67
C GLY A 153 17.64 -26.41 -21.26
N ALA A 154 16.44 -26.95 -21.42
CA ALA A 154 16.20 -28.32 -21.88
C ALA A 154 16.07 -28.38 -23.41
N GLY A 155 17.21 -28.40 -24.12
CA GLY A 155 17.23 -28.46 -25.59
C GLY A 155 17.69 -27.16 -26.21
N ASN A 156 17.52 -27.04 -27.54
CA ASN A 156 18.08 -25.93 -28.34
C ASN A 156 17.03 -25.31 -29.29
N ARG A 157 15.74 -25.44 -28.98
CA ARG A 157 14.68 -24.81 -29.79
C ARG A 157 14.40 -23.42 -29.25
N SER A 158 14.47 -22.43 -30.13
CA SER A 158 14.13 -21.05 -29.81
C SER A 158 13.65 -20.32 -31.06
N ARG A 159 12.84 -19.27 -30.87
CA ARG A 159 12.48 -18.30 -31.92
C ARG A 159 12.99 -16.91 -31.54
N PRO A 160 14.24 -16.56 -31.94
CA PRO A 160 14.81 -15.27 -31.59
C PRO A 160 14.02 -14.09 -32.17
N GLN A 161 13.83 -13.05 -31.36
CA GLN A 161 13.14 -11.81 -31.72
C GLN A 161 14.03 -10.60 -31.35
N LYS A 162 13.76 -9.44 -31.96
CA LYS A 162 14.50 -8.20 -31.68
C LYS A 162 13.55 -7.04 -31.44
N LEU A 163 13.69 -6.38 -30.29
CA LEU A 163 13.01 -5.14 -29.97
C LEU A 163 13.97 -3.99 -30.26
N VAL A 164 13.60 -3.08 -31.15
CA VAL A 164 14.45 -1.95 -31.55
C VAL A 164 13.74 -0.65 -31.22
N MET A 165 14.32 0.12 -30.30
CA MET A 165 13.88 1.46 -29.93
C MET A 165 14.81 2.50 -30.53
N THR A 166 14.26 3.42 -31.32
CA THR A 166 15.04 4.52 -31.91
C THR A 166 15.02 5.71 -30.96
N LEU A 167 16.21 6.18 -30.61
CA LEU A 167 16.43 7.28 -29.67
C LEU A 167 17.12 8.44 -30.39
N ASP A 168 16.64 9.65 -30.15
CA ASP A 168 17.33 10.86 -30.54
C ASP A 168 18.34 11.27 -29.46
N ALA A 169 19.24 12.18 -29.79
CA ALA A 169 20.22 12.66 -28.82
C ALA A 169 19.59 13.29 -27.57
N ALA A 170 18.39 13.88 -27.70
CA ALA A 170 17.64 14.48 -26.60
C ALA A 170 17.04 13.44 -25.63
N ASP A 171 16.90 12.18 -26.06
CA ASP A 171 16.42 11.09 -25.20
C ASP A 171 17.53 10.53 -24.30
N LEU A 172 18.79 10.89 -24.58
CA LEU A 172 19.97 10.48 -23.84
C LEU A 172 20.62 11.69 -23.17
N ARG A 173 21.22 11.45 -22.01
CA ARG A 173 21.91 12.46 -21.21
C ARG A 173 23.43 12.25 -21.34
N GLU A 174 24.19 13.34 -21.37
CA GLU A 174 25.61 13.25 -21.01
C GLU A 174 25.68 12.89 -19.51
N GLY A 175 26.48 11.88 -19.15
CA GLY A 175 26.44 11.28 -17.81
C GLY A 175 25.37 10.19 -17.71
N GLY A 176 24.63 10.15 -16.61
CA GLY A 176 23.76 9.03 -16.23
C GLY A 176 22.49 8.87 -17.07
N ASN A 177 22.24 7.64 -17.50
CA ASN A 177 21.08 7.20 -18.25
C ASN A 177 20.50 5.91 -17.66
N VAL A 178 19.19 5.74 -17.77
CA VAL A 178 18.46 4.56 -17.27
C VAL A 178 17.68 3.91 -18.39
N VAL A 179 17.75 2.58 -18.46
CA VAL A 179 16.83 1.73 -19.23
C VAL A 179 16.03 0.89 -18.25
N GLU A 180 14.71 0.87 -18.38
CA GLU A 180 13.80 0.01 -17.62
C GLU A 180 13.09 -0.93 -18.61
N ILE A 181 13.00 -2.21 -18.25
CA ILE A 181 12.29 -3.23 -19.02
C ILE A 181 11.30 -3.95 -18.11
N THR A 182 10.03 -4.00 -18.55
CA THR A 182 8.91 -4.58 -17.80
C THR A 182 7.97 -5.33 -18.73
N SER A 183 7.39 -6.42 -18.25
CA SER A 183 6.26 -7.08 -18.90
C SER A 183 4.94 -6.51 -18.39
N LEU A 184 4.08 -6.02 -19.27
CA LEU A 184 2.77 -5.46 -18.95
C LEU A 184 1.67 -6.52 -18.92
N THR A 185 1.80 -7.55 -19.77
CA THR A 185 0.90 -8.70 -19.89
C THR A 185 1.68 -9.92 -20.38
N GLY A 186 1.09 -11.11 -20.28
CA GLY A 186 1.64 -12.35 -20.82
C GLY A 186 2.65 -13.02 -19.87
N SER A 187 3.31 -14.07 -20.36
CA SER A 187 4.28 -14.88 -19.61
C SER A 187 5.73 -14.50 -19.95
N TRP A 188 6.69 -15.32 -19.56
CA TRP A 188 8.12 -15.05 -19.53
C TRP A 188 8.75 -14.73 -20.90
N LEU A 189 9.89 -14.04 -20.85
CA LEU A 189 10.86 -13.94 -21.96
C LEU A 189 12.29 -14.23 -21.48
N VAL A 190 13.12 -14.75 -22.38
CA VAL A 190 14.55 -15.02 -22.15
C VAL A 190 15.40 -14.10 -23.01
N PHE A 191 16.41 -13.46 -22.43
CA PHE A 191 17.33 -12.56 -23.12
C PHE A 191 18.43 -13.32 -23.87
N ASP A 192 18.83 -12.77 -25.02
CA ASP A 192 20.03 -13.16 -25.78
C ASP A 192 21.11 -12.09 -25.59
N TYR A 193 20.79 -10.82 -25.85
CA TYR A 193 21.70 -9.71 -25.64
C TYR A 193 20.93 -8.38 -25.52
N LEU A 194 21.56 -7.36 -24.94
CA LEU A 194 21.08 -5.97 -25.00
C LEU A 194 22.21 -5.10 -25.54
N SER A 195 21.92 -4.12 -26.40
CA SER A 195 22.96 -3.21 -26.90
C SER A 195 22.44 -1.81 -27.18
N LEU A 196 23.31 -0.81 -26.99
CA LEU A 196 23.09 0.54 -27.50
C LEU A 196 24.07 0.81 -28.64
N GLN A 197 23.52 1.22 -29.77
CA GLN A 197 24.27 1.55 -30.99
C GLN A 197 24.09 3.03 -31.31
N GLY A 198 25.13 3.68 -31.82
CA GLY A 198 25.07 5.11 -32.12
C GLY A 198 26.33 5.65 -32.80
N PRO A 199 26.53 6.98 -32.79
CA PRO A 199 27.74 7.59 -33.33
C PRO A 199 29.00 7.09 -32.61
N GLY A 200 30.06 6.75 -33.35
CA GLY A 200 31.32 6.23 -32.77
C GLY A 200 32.12 7.20 -31.89
N GLN A 201 31.62 8.42 -31.67
CA GLN A 201 32.18 9.38 -30.70
C GLN A 201 31.55 9.22 -29.32
N THR A 202 30.32 8.72 -29.26
CA THR A 202 29.65 8.41 -28.00
C THR A 202 30.27 7.16 -27.41
N ARG A 203 30.62 7.20 -26.13
CA ARG A 203 31.25 6.06 -25.44
C ARG A 203 30.64 5.86 -24.06
N LEU A 204 30.57 4.61 -23.64
CA LEU A 204 30.30 4.24 -22.25
C LEU A 204 31.44 4.75 -21.36
N ILE A 205 31.09 5.33 -20.21
CA ILE A 205 32.03 5.61 -19.13
C ILE A 205 31.64 4.73 -17.95
N PRO A 206 32.58 4.00 -17.32
CA PRO A 206 32.30 3.31 -16.07
C PRO A 206 31.84 4.31 -14.99
N PRO A 207 30.79 4.01 -14.22
CA PRO A 207 30.42 4.86 -13.10
C PRO A 207 31.49 4.79 -11.98
N GLY A 208 31.55 5.84 -11.16
CA GLY A 208 32.28 5.80 -9.89
C GLY A 208 31.41 5.23 -8.77
N GLY A 209 31.68 5.61 -7.52
CA GLY A 209 30.87 5.17 -6.37
C GLY A 209 29.43 5.67 -6.35
N LEU A 210 29.11 6.72 -7.12
CA LEU A 210 27.76 7.29 -7.26
C LEU A 210 27.35 7.37 -8.73
N PHE A 211 26.10 7.02 -8.99
CA PHE A 211 25.41 7.29 -10.24
C PHE A 211 24.45 8.47 -10.08
N LEU A 212 24.49 9.44 -10.99
CA LEU A 212 23.63 10.62 -10.96
C LEU A 212 22.46 10.40 -11.94
N HIS A 213 21.25 10.25 -11.39
CA HIS A 213 20.02 10.19 -12.21
C HIS A 213 19.70 11.55 -12.82
N GLY A 214 19.83 12.63 -12.06
CA GLY A 214 19.51 13.97 -12.53
C GLY A 214 19.67 15.06 -11.48
N VAL A 215 19.62 16.30 -11.95
CA VAL A 215 19.66 17.51 -11.14
C VAL A 215 18.57 18.46 -11.61
N ALA A 216 17.70 18.91 -10.70
CA ALA A 216 16.59 19.82 -11.04
C ALA A 216 16.33 20.81 -9.91
N ALA A 217 15.96 22.05 -10.25
CA ALA A 217 15.40 22.96 -9.25
C ALA A 217 14.02 22.45 -8.84
N ALA A 218 13.75 22.35 -7.54
CA ALA A 218 12.41 22.07 -7.05
C ALA A 218 11.45 23.21 -7.43
N ASP A 219 10.21 22.85 -7.71
CA ASP A 219 9.08 23.75 -7.94
C ASP A 219 8.40 24.18 -6.62
N TYR A 220 9.13 24.06 -5.51
CA TYR A 220 8.70 24.44 -4.16
C TYR A 220 9.86 25.03 -3.34
N GLU A 221 9.49 25.73 -2.28
CA GLU A 221 10.38 26.18 -1.22
C GLU A 221 10.15 25.34 0.04
N ILE A 222 11.17 25.19 0.88
CA ILE A 222 11.06 24.61 2.22
C ILE A 222 11.57 25.59 3.27
N GLU A 223 11.10 25.44 4.51
CA GLU A 223 11.65 26.17 5.65
C GLU A 223 13.02 25.57 6.02
N ALA A 224 14.04 26.43 6.16
CA ALA A 224 15.39 26.04 6.55
C ALA A 224 16.01 27.11 7.47
N GLY A 225 16.16 26.77 8.75
CA GLY A 225 16.60 27.73 9.77
C GLY A 225 15.61 28.90 9.90
N ASP A 226 16.11 30.14 9.82
CA ASP A 226 15.30 31.37 9.93
C ASP A 226 14.75 31.86 8.56
N GLY A 227 14.88 31.07 7.48
CA GLY A 227 14.53 31.50 6.13
C GLY A 227 13.92 30.40 5.25
N ARG A 228 13.64 30.74 3.99
CA ARG A 228 13.16 29.82 2.96
C ARG A 228 14.26 29.50 1.96
N VAL A 229 14.29 28.25 1.50
CA VAL A 229 15.19 27.79 0.45
C VAL A 229 14.38 27.09 -0.64
N GLN A 230 14.73 27.30 -1.90
CA GLN A 230 14.25 26.49 -3.02
C GLN A 230 15.25 25.34 -3.19
N PRO A 231 14.89 24.08 -2.93
CA PRO A 231 15.84 23.00 -3.06
C PRO A 231 16.37 22.81 -4.49
N LEU A 232 17.65 22.47 -4.62
CA LEU A 232 18.18 21.77 -5.78
C LEU A 232 18.05 20.28 -5.50
N LEU A 233 17.22 19.58 -6.26
CA LEU A 233 17.08 18.13 -6.19
C LEU A 233 18.28 17.48 -6.87
N VAL A 234 19.03 16.70 -6.10
CA VAL A 234 20.17 15.92 -6.59
C VAL A 234 19.87 14.44 -6.36
N ASP A 235 19.49 13.76 -7.45
CA ASP A 235 19.04 12.36 -7.44
C ASP A 235 20.21 11.43 -7.77
N VAL A 236 20.65 10.67 -6.76
CA VAL A 236 21.83 9.80 -6.84
C VAL A 236 21.51 8.39 -6.38
N GLN A 237 22.16 7.42 -7.01
CA GLN A 237 22.17 6.02 -6.63
C GLN A 237 23.56 5.67 -6.10
N HIS A 238 23.62 5.12 -4.88
CA HIS A 238 24.81 4.50 -4.34
C HIS A 238 25.17 3.25 -5.14
N LEU A 239 26.43 3.11 -5.57
CA LEU A 239 26.91 1.93 -6.28
C LEU A 239 27.96 1.16 -5.48
N GLU A 240 28.94 1.85 -4.89
CA GLU A 240 29.99 1.23 -4.08
C GLU A 240 30.64 2.20 -3.10
N GLY A 241 31.28 1.65 -2.07
CA GLY A 241 32.05 2.43 -1.09
C GLY A 241 31.18 3.31 -0.20
N ALA A 242 31.73 4.44 0.22
CA ALA A 242 31.03 5.46 1.03
C ALA A 242 31.34 6.87 0.51
N PRO A 243 31.05 7.15 -0.77
CA PRO A 243 31.42 8.39 -1.45
C PRO A 243 30.81 9.62 -0.75
N VAL A 244 31.55 10.71 -0.79
CA VAL A 244 31.10 12.02 -0.31
C VAL A 244 30.52 12.81 -1.47
N LEU A 245 29.20 12.96 -1.49
CA LEU A 245 28.51 13.88 -2.38
C LEU A 245 28.77 15.31 -1.90
N SER A 246 29.14 16.20 -2.81
CA SER A 246 29.26 17.64 -2.54
C SER A 246 28.63 18.44 -3.67
N VAL A 247 27.98 19.54 -3.32
CA VAL A 247 27.29 20.41 -4.28
C VAL A 247 27.73 21.84 -4.09
N LEU A 248 28.21 22.45 -5.17
CA LEU A 248 28.61 23.84 -5.23
C LEU A 248 27.55 24.62 -5.99
N LEU A 249 27.16 25.77 -5.45
CA LEU A 249 26.33 26.78 -6.10
C LEU A 249 27.17 28.04 -6.31
N ASP A 250 27.25 28.53 -7.55
CA ASP A 250 28.03 29.70 -7.93
C ASP A 250 29.49 29.63 -7.42
N GLY A 251 30.07 28.42 -7.46
CA GLY A 251 31.43 28.13 -7.01
C GLY A 251 31.62 27.99 -5.49
N ARG A 252 30.54 28.03 -4.70
CA ARG A 252 30.58 27.83 -3.24
C ARG A 252 29.91 26.53 -2.85
N GLU A 253 30.59 25.68 -2.07
CA GLU A 253 29.98 24.48 -1.49
C GLU A 253 28.83 24.84 -0.54
N VAL A 254 27.65 24.27 -0.80
CA VAL A 254 26.42 24.50 -0.03
C VAL A 254 25.89 23.24 0.64
N PHE A 255 26.36 22.06 0.22
CA PHE A 255 25.90 20.78 0.71
C PHE A 255 26.99 19.72 0.60
N GLN A 256 27.04 18.85 1.60
CA GLN A 256 27.93 17.70 1.64
C GLN A 256 27.24 16.58 2.42
N GLU A 257 27.21 15.37 1.85
CA GLU A 257 26.59 14.21 2.49
C GLU A 257 27.37 12.94 2.15
N ARG A 258 27.46 12.01 3.10
CA ARG A 258 28.08 10.70 2.86
C ARG A 258 27.01 9.71 2.45
N VAL A 259 27.14 9.13 1.26
CA VAL A 259 26.15 8.21 0.70
C VAL A 259 26.69 6.79 0.79
N VAL A 260 25.94 5.89 1.43
CA VAL A 260 26.41 4.53 1.76
C VAL A 260 25.49 3.39 1.32
N HIS A 261 24.25 3.68 0.94
CA HIS A 261 23.27 2.66 0.56
C HIS A 261 22.04 3.26 -0.13
N GLY A 262 21.57 2.63 -1.20
CA GLY A 262 20.28 2.96 -1.83
C GLY A 262 20.29 4.21 -2.72
N ARG A 263 19.10 4.60 -3.16
CA ARG A 263 18.84 5.81 -3.96
C ARG A 263 18.37 6.94 -3.06
N HIS A 264 18.84 8.15 -3.33
CA HIS A 264 18.49 9.35 -2.60
C HIS A 264 18.15 10.49 -3.55
N ALA A 265 17.18 11.32 -3.20
CA ALA A 265 16.94 12.59 -3.88
C ALA A 265 17.13 13.73 -2.87
N PHE A 266 18.37 14.21 -2.75
CA PHE A 266 18.71 15.22 -1.74
C PHE A 266 18.13 16.59 -2.10
N GLU A 267 17.47 17.23 -1.13
CA GLU A 267 17.02 18.62 -1.16
C GLU A 267 18.17 19.54 -0.75
N VAL A 268 19.03 19.87 -1.71
CA VAL A 268 20.19 20.75 -1.48
C VAL A 268 19.73 22.20 -1.32
N PRO A 269 20.07 22.91 -0.24
CA PRO A 269 19.52 24.23 0.03
C PRO A 269 20.04 25.30 -0.94
N LEU A 270 19.14 25.95 -1.70
CA LEU A 270 19.41 27.21 -2.40
C LEU A 270 18.64 28.36 -1.75
N PRO A 271 19.23 29.53 -1.52
CA PRO A 271 18.46 30.69 -1.02
C PRO A 271 17.27 30.99 -1.93
N ALA A 272 16.07 31.10 -1.35
CA ALA A 272 14.88 31.54 -2.06
C ALA A 272 15.08 32.96 -2.62
N VAL A 273 14.38 33.27 -3.71
CA VAL A 273 14.52 34.54 -4.43
C VAL A 273 13.16 35.18 -4.62
N ASP A 274 13.06 36.51 -4.48
CA ASP A 274 11.82 37.25 -4.70
C ASP A 274 11.50 37.49 -6.19
N ALA A 275 12.45 37.18 -7.07
CA ALA A 275 12.33 37.28 -8.53
C ALA A 275 13.26 36.27 -9.20
N PRO A 276 12.97 35.82 -10.44
CA PRO A 276 13.81 34.86 -11.15
C PRO A 276 15.29 35.25 -11.20
N ARG A 277 16.19 34.29 -10.93
CA ARG A 277 17.65 34.47 -10.96
C ARG A 277 18.33 33.24 -11.52
N GLU A 278 19.24 33.46 -12.45
CA GLU A 278 20.16 32.44 -12.95
C GLU A 278 21.34 32.24 -11.97
N GLY A 279 21.88 31.02 -11.97
CA GLY A 279 23.08 30.63 -11.26
C GLY A 279 23.66 29.37 -11.87
N THR A 280 24.75 28.88 -11.28
CA THR A 280 25.45 27.68 -11.73
C THR A 280 25.57 26.67 -10.62
N TYR A 281 25.47 25.38 -10.94
CA TYR A 281 25.73 24.30 -10.01
C TYR A 281 26.88 23.41 -10.46
N GLU A 282 27.56 22.79 -9.51
CA GLU A 282 28.45 21.64 -9.71
C GLU A 282 28.07 20.55 -8.70
N VAL A 283 27.84 19.33 -9.17
CA VAL A 283 27.66 18.14 -8.34
C VAL A 283 28.92 17.30 -8.46
N ARG A 284 29.49 16.92 -7.31
CA ARG A 284 30.75 16.17 -7.24
C ARG A 284 30.63 14.97 -6.30
N ALA A 285 31.35 13.89 -6.62
CA ALA A 285 31.54 12.74 -5.73
C ALA A 285 33.04 12.58 -5.45
N ASP A 286 33.43 12.56 -4.19
CA ASP A 286 34.83 12.49 -3.75
C ASP A 286 35.74 13.55 -4.41
N GLY A 287 35.15 14.72 -4.71
CA GLY A 287 35.80 15.85 -5.37
C GLY A 287 35.81 15.79 -6.91
N GLU A 288 35.47 14.65 -7.51
CA GLU A 288 35.34 14.50 -8.96
C GLU A 288 34.00 15.05 -9.47
N LEU A 289 34.01 15.74 -10.60
CA LEU A 289 32.81 16.35 -11.18
C LEU A 289 31.90 15.29 -11.81
N LEU A 290 30.68 15.15 -11.29
CA LEU A 290 29.64 14.32 -11.88
C LEU A 290 28.82 15.09 -12.91
N SER A 291 28.42 16.33 -12.57
CA SER A 291 27.63 17.20 -13.45
C SER A 291 27.81 18.67 -13.08
N SER A 292 27.66 19.55 -14.06
CA SER A 292 27.58 20.99 -13.85
C SER A 292 26.61 21.61 -14.84
N GLY A 293 25.89 22.65 -14.45
CA GLY A 293 24.92 23.29 -15.32
C GLY A 293 24.48 24.67 -14.84
N GLN A 294 23.59 25.27 -15.62
CA GLN A 294 22.85 26.45 -15.20
C GLN A 294 21.61 26.03 -14.40
N ILE A 295 21.19 26.87 -13.48
CA ILE A 295 19.96 26.72 -12.71
C ILE A 295 19.21 28.04 -12.65
N GLU A 296 17.91 28.00 -12.89
CA GLU A 296 17.00 29.12 -12.65
C GLU A 296 16.31 28.91 -11.31
N ARG A 297 16.39 29.94 -10.45
CA ARG A 297 15.62 30.02 -9.21
C ARG A 297 14.50 31.02 -9.38
N ALA A 298 13.33 30.74 -8.84
CA ALA A 298 12.18 31.63 -8.84
C ALA A 298 11.42 31.51 -7.52
N PRO A 299 10.57 32.50 -7.15
CA PRO A 299 9.67 32.32 -6.01
C PRO A 299 8.79 31.08 -6.23
N GLN A 300 8.72 30.19 -5.24
CA GLN A 300 7.87 29.00 -5.29
C GLN A 300 6.91 28.93 -4.10
N ARG A 301 5.92 28.02 -4.18
CA ARG A 301 5.06 27.71 -3.03
C ARG A 301 5.85 27.00 -1.94
N VAL A 302 5.53 27.27 -0.68
CA VAL A 302 6.14 26.54 0.44
C VAL A 302 5.54 25.14 0.51
N ASN A 303 6.40 24.14 0.51
CA ASN A 303 6.02 22.73 0.57
C ASN A 303 5.56 22.37 1.99
N ARG A 304 4.56 21.50 2.06
CA ARG A 304 3.98 20.99 3.30
C ARG A 304 4.23 19.48 3.41
N PRO A 305 4.19 18.89 4.62
CA PRO A 305 4.16 17.43 4.79
C PRO A 305 3.21 16.69 3.83
N ALA A 306 2.00 17.24 3.61
CA ALA A 306 1.02 16.67 2.67
C ALA A 306 1.48 16.65 1.20
N ASP A 307 2.34 17.59 0.79
CA ASP A 307 2.85 17.68 -0.58
C ASP A 307 3.92 16.61 -0.89
N TYR A 308 4.41 15.87 0.12
CA TYR A 308 5.29 14.72 -0.07
C TYR A 308 4.55 13.41 -0.32
N VAL A 309 3.22 13.36 -0.12
CA VAL A 309 2.45 12.12 -0.29
C VAL A 309 2.16 11.88 -1.78
N ASP A 310 2.53 10.70 -2.25
CA ASP A 310 2.12 10.13 -3.54
C ASP A 310 1.17 8.95 -3.27
N THR A 311 -0.09 9.08 -3.68
CA THR A 311 -1.13 8.07 -3.40
C THR A 311 -1.02 6.84 -4.31
N ARG A 312 -0.10 6.82 -5.30
CA ARG A 312 0.20 5.61 -6.10
C ARG A 312 1.12 4.64 -5.39
N ILE A 313 1.86 5.11 -4.37
CA ILE A 313 2.76 4.25 -3.61
C ILE A 313 1.93 3.13 -2.94
N GLY A 314 2.30 1.89 -3.24
CA GLY A 314 1.64 0.67 -2.75
C GLY A 314 0.36 0.28 -3.46
N THR A 315 0.01 0.90 -4.60
CA THR A 315 -1.16 0.46 -5.41
C THR A 315 -0.79 -0.64 -6.41
N GLY A 316 0.49 -1.03 -6.50
CA GLY A 316 0.90 -2.21 -7.26
C GLY A 316 0.59 -3.47 -6.47
N HIS A 317 0.08 -4.48 -7.18
CA HIS A 317 -0.32 -5.79 -6.67
C HIS A 317 -1.28 -5.80 -5.45
N SER A 318 -1.99 -4.69 -5.23
CA SER A 318 -2.85 -4.49 -4.07
C SER A 318 -4.28 -5.03 -4.21
N ARG A 319 -4.98 -5.09 -3.08
CA ARG A 319 -6.42 -5.36 -3.01
C ARG A 319 -7.28 -4.13 -3.31
N TRP A 320 -8.57 -4.38 -3.48
CA TRP A 320 -9.66 -3.41 -3.71
C TRP A 320 -9.67 -2.19 -2.79
N MET A 321 -9.16 -2.32 -1.57
CA MET A 321 -9.18 -1.25 -0.57
C MET A 321 -8.05 -0.22 -0.74
N ILE A 322 -7.18 -0.39 -1.73
CA ILE A 322 -6.00 0.46 -1.97
C ILE A 322 -6.02 0.95 -3.41
N ALA A 323 -6.07 2.26 -3.57
CA ALA A 323 -6.07 2.88 -4.89
C ALA A 323 -5.43 4.29 -4.82
N PRO A 324 -5.15 4.93 -5.97
CA PRO A 324 -4.51 6.25 -6.03
C PRO A 324 -5.50 7.43 -5.86
N GLY A 325 -6.75 7.15 -5.51
CA GLY A 325 -7.79 8.16 -5.38
C GLY A 325 -7.55 9.22 -4.28
N PRO A 326 -8.15 10.42 -4.43
CA PRO A 326 -8.06 11.51 -3.46
C PRO A 326 -8.97 11.27 -2.25
N TRP A 327 -8.48 10.56 -1.23
CA TRP A 327 -9.31 10.16 -0.09
C TRP A 327 -9.08 11.04 1.15
N MET A 328 -10.14 11.35 1.88
CA MET A 328 -10.05 12.04 3.18
C MET A 328 -9.64 11.06 4.29
N PRO A 329 -9.12 11.54 5.43
CA PRO A 329 -8.89 10.69 6.61
C PRO A 329 -10.15 9.90 6.94
N PHE A 330 -10.07 8.58 6.90
CA PHE A 330 -11.18 7.65 7.11
C PHE A 330 -12.44 7.92 6.26
N GLY A 331 -12.31 8.46 5.03
CA GLY A 331 -13.45 8.88 4.21
C GLY A 331 -14.48 7.78 3.91
N MET A 332 -15.76 8.16 3.84
CA MET A 332 -16.85 7.33 3.29
C MET A 332 -16.75 7.27 1.76
N VAL A 333 -16.51 8.41 1.13
CA VAL A 333 -16.22 8.50 -0.30
C VAL A 333 -14.74 8.25 -0.51
N LYS A 334 -14.46 7.18 -1.24
CA LYS A 334 -13.13 6.81 -1.71
C LYS A 334 -13.15 6.80 -3.24
N ILE A 335 -13.27 7.98 -3.86
CA ILE A 335 -13.28 8.06 -5.32
C ILE A 335 -11.92 7.71 -5.91
N SER A 336 -11.84 6.84 -6.93
CA SER A 336 -10.58 6.42 -7.56
C SER A 336 -10.79 5.86 -8.97
N PRO A 337 -9.77 5.84 -9.86
CA PRO A 337 -9.81 5.03 -11.08
C PRO A 337 -9.83 3.53 -10.80
N ASP A 338 -10.68 2.81 -11.54
CA ASP A 338 -10.70 1.35 -11.60
C ASP A 338 -10.24 0.88 -12.98
N ASN A 339 -9.30 -0.05 -13.01
CA ASN A 339 -8.81 -0.62 -14.25
C ASN A 339 -8.75 -2.15 -14.29
N GLN A 340 -9.13 -2.86 -13.23
CA GLN A 340 -9.12 -4.33 -13.18
C GLN A 340 -10.52 -4.96 -13.28
N ASN A 341 -10.55 -6.26 -13.61
CA ASN A 341 -11.74 -7.09 -13.49
C ASN A 341 -11.98 -7.51 -12.03
N ALA A 342 -13.14 -8.10 -11.74
CA ALA A 342 -13.50 -8.54 -10.40
C ALA A 342 -12.57 -9.64 -9.87
N GLY A 343 -12.33 -9.64 -8.55
CA GLY A 343 -11.46 -10.59 -7.85
C GLY A 343 -10.60 -9.92 -6.78
N TRP A 344 -9.71 -10.68 -6.14
CA TRP A 344 -8.90 -10.20 -4.99
C TRP A 344 -8.19 -8.86 -5.25
N GLN A 345 -7.66 -8.65 -6.48
CA GLN A 345 -7.10 -7.37 -6.95
C GLN A 345 -8.08 -6.56 -7.81
N ALA A 346 -9.36 -6.51 -7.50
CA ALA A 346 -10.21 -5.54 -8.19
C ALA A 346 -9.72 -4.11 -7.89
N GLY A 347 -10.16 -3.14 -8.69
CA GLY A 347 -9.79 -1.74 -8.50
C GLY A 347 -8.65 -1.36 -9.44
N TYR A 348 -7.48 -1.03 -8.89
CA TYR A 348 -6.40 -0.40 -9.64
C TYR A 348 -5.08 -1.18 -9.61
N GLN A 349 -4.54 -1.44 -10.80
CA GLN A 349 -3.19 -1.98 -11.01
C GLN A 349 -2.42 -1.08 -12.00
N PRO A 350 -1.27 -0.51 -11.59
CA PRO A 350 -0.43 0.38 -12.40
C PRO A 350 -0.04 -0.11 -13.79
N THR A 351 0.08 -1.43 -14.01
CA THR A 351 0.46 -1.98 -15.33
C THR A 351 -0.65 -1.93 -16.37
N PHE A 352 -1.92 -1.80 -15.95
CA PHE A 352 -3.02 -1.55 -16.89
C PHE A 352 -3.06 -0.06 -17.25
N GLU A 353 -2.65 0.25 -18.48
CA GLU A 353 -2.66 1.61 -19.02
C GLU A 353 -3.99 1.93 -19.71
N ASN A 354 -5.09 1.64 -19.03
CA ASN A 354 -6.45 2.02 -19.38
C ASN A 354 -7.28 2.15 -18.09
N VAL A 355 -8.42 2.83 -18.13
CA VAL A 355 -9.35 3.01 -17.00
C VAL A 355 -10.76 2.65 -17.46
N GLY A 356 -11.42 1.81 -16.66
CA GLY A 356 -12.79 1.37 -16.87
C GLY A 356 -13.79 2.34 -16.27
N THR A 357 -13.62 2.77 -15.02
CA THR A 357 -14.55 3.69 -14.35
C THR A 357 -13.86 4.52 -13.26
N PHE A 358 -14.55 5.54 -12.74
CA PHE A 358 -14.18 6.21 -11.49
C PHE A 358 -15.26 5.90 -10.44
N SER A 359 -15.01 4.95 -9.54
CA SER A 359 -15.97 4.50 -8.54
C SER A 359 -15.79 5.17 -7.19
N HIS A 360 -16.85 5.25 -6.38
CA HIS A 360 -16.87 6.03 -5.14
C HIS A 360 -16.63 5.20 -3.87
N VAL A 361 -16.70 3.86 -3.95
CA VAL A 361 -16.65 2.95 -2.80
C VAL A 361 -15.51 1.96 -3.02
N HIS A 362 -14.50 1.99 -2.14
CA HIS A 362 -13.37 1.07 -2.11
C HIS A 362 -13.22 0.50 -0.70
N GLU A 363 -14.18 -0.32 -0.30
CA GLU A 363 -14.18 -1.01 0.98
C GLU A 363 -14.38 -2.51 0.79
N TRP A 364 -13.78 -3.31 1.68
CA TRP A 364 -13.94 -4.75 1.66
C TRP A 364 -15.42 -5.13 1.57
N THR A 365 -15.77 -6.01 0.63
CA THR A 365 -17.12 -6.54 0.35
C THR A 365 -18.17 -5.54 -0.14
N MET A 366 -17.78 -4.26 -0.31
CA MET A 366 -18.67 -3.19 -0.74
C MET A 366 -18.16 -2.51 -2.02
N ALA A 367 -19.10 -2.07 -2.86
CA ALA A 367 -18.84 -1.41 -4.12
C ALA A 367 -20.04 -0.56 -4.56
N GLY A 368 -19.99 -0.07 -5.79
CA GLY A 368 -21.06 0.65 -6.44
C GLY A 368 -20.71 2.10 -6.78
N LEU A 369 -21.60 2.68 -7.59
CA LEU A 369 -21.52 4.02 -8.15
C LEU A 369 -20.18 4.33 -8.86
N GLY A 370 -20.04 3.78 -10.06
CA GLY A 370 -19.07 4.22 -11.05
C GLY A 370 -19.55 5.46 -11.81
N THR A 371 -18.64 6.37 -12.11
CA THR A 371 -18.85 7.50 -13.03
C THR A 371 -17.79 7.49 -14.11
N PHE A 372 -18.18 7.64 -15.38
CA PHE A 372 -17.20 7.64 -16.47
C PHE A 372 -17.57 8.57 -17.64
N PRO A 373 -16.69 9.49 -18.05
CA PRO A 373 -16.95 10.39 -19.16
C PRO A 373 -16.66 9.70 -20.51
N THR A 374 -17.58 9.83 -21.48
CA THR A 374 -17.39 9.30 -22.85
C THR A 374 -17.87 10.28 -23.91
N ASN A 375 -17.38 10.12 -25.13
CA ASN A 375 -17.98 10.72 -26.33
C ASN A 375 -18.00 9.67 -27.47
N GLY A 376 -18.41 10.04 -28.69
CA GLY A 376 -18.46 9.07 -29.79
C GLY A 376 -19.67 8.11 -29.76
N PRO A 377 -19.55 6.87 -30.28
CA PRO A 377 -20.58 5.83 -30.17
C PRO A 377 -20.91 5.49 -28.71
N LEU A 378 -22.16 5.14 -28.41
CA LEU A 378 -22.56 4.72 -27.07
C LEU A 378 -22.21 3.24 -26.86
N GLN A 379 -21.44 2.97 -25.82
CA GLN A 379 -21.23 1.64 -25.24
C GLN A 379 -21.79 1.65 -23.81
N THR A 380 -22.30 0.51 -23.37
CA THR A 380 -23.03 0.37 -22.09
C THR A 380 -22.42 -0.70 -21.18
N THR A 381 -21.43 -1.43 -21.68
CA THR A 381 -20.62 -2.38 -20.91
C THR A 381 -19.21 -1.83 -20.75
N MET A 382 -18.58 -2.04 -19.59
CA MET A 382 -17.25 -1.50 -19.30
C MET A 382 -16.17 -2.06 -20.25
N GLY A 383 -16.23 -3.36 -20.54
CA GLY A 383 -15.22 -4.06 -21.34
C GLY A 383 -14.01 -4.53 -20.53
N ASP A 384 -13.23 -5.43 -21.13
CA ASP A 384 -12.09 -6.10 -20.50
C ASP A 384 -10.80 -5.24 -20.57
N PRO A 385 -9.97 -5.19 -19.52
CA PRO A 385 -8.72 -4.43 -19.53
C PRO A 385 -7.67 -4.94 -20.54
N THR A 386 -7.75 -6.20 -20.97
CA THR A 386 -6.89 -6.78 -22.03
C THR A 386 -7.45 -6.56 -23.44
N ASP A 387 -8.74 -6.23 -23.56
CA ASP A 387 -9.41 -5.84 -24.81
C ASP A 387 -10.25 -4.56 -24.61
N PRO A 388 -9.60 -3.39 -24.47
CA PRO A 388 -10.30 -2.14 -24.14
C PRO A 388 -11.31 -1.69 -25.20
N ASP A 389 -11.29 -2.23 -26.43
CA ASP A 389 -12.27 -1.92 -27.47
C ASP A 389 -13.61 -2.68 -27.27
N SER A 390 -13.67 -3.63 -26.34
CA SER A 390 -14.86 -4.44 -26.02
C SER A 390 -15.96 -3.69 -25.26
N GLY A 391 -15.68 -2.47 -24.75
CA GLY A 391 -16.62 -1.68 -23.96
C GLY A 391 -16.23 -0.20 -23.89
N TYR A 392 -16.85 0.54 -22.97
CA TYR A 392 -16.66 1.99 -22.85
C TYR A 392 -15.34 2.41 -22.18
N ARG A 393 -14.54 1.48 -21.67
CA ARG A 393 -13.19 1.71 -21.11
C ARG A 393 -12.34 2.58 -22.05
N SER A 394 -11.41 3.34 -21.46
CA SER A 394 -10.49 4.18 -22.24
C SER A 394 -9.04 3.87 -21.91
N ARG A 395 -8.20 3.73 -22.93
CA ARG A 395 -6.74 3.81 -22.79
C ARG A 395 -6.34 5.17 -22.20
N ILE A 396 -5.24 5.19 -21.45
CA ILE A 396 -4.73 6.42 -20.85
C ILE A 396 -3.35 6.79 -21.40
N ASP A 397 -3.05 8.09 -21.44
CA ASP A 397 -1.67 8.54 -21.51
C ASP A 397 -1.07 8.49 -20.11
N LYS A 398 -0.31 7.42 -19.83
CA LYS A 398 0.30 7.18 -18.52
C LYS A 398 1.22 8.33 -18.08
N ALA A 399 1.80 9.09 -19.01
CA ALA A 399 2.66 10.24 -18.69
C ALA A 399 1.88 11.44 -18.14
N THR A 400 0.56 11.46 -18.30
CA THR A 400 -0.34 12.50 -17.77
C THR A 400 -0.99 12.12 -16.45
N GLU A 401 -0.75 10.91 -15.95
CA GLU A 401 -1.35 10.42 -14.71
C GLU A 401 -0.68 11.07 -13.49
N GLU A 402 -1.47 11.83 -12.74
CA GLU A 402 -1.07 12.49 -11.52
C GLU A 402 -1.96 12.02 -10.37
N ALA A 403 -1.36 11.70 -9.22
CA ALA A 403 -2.11 11.42 -7.99
C ALA A 403 -1.42 11.98 -6.73
N PRO A 404 -1.14 13.30 -6.68
CA PRO A 404 -0.73 13.92 -5.43
C PRO A 404 -1.89 13.87 -4.42
N LEU A 405 -1.59 14.07 -3.14
CA LEU A 405 -2.62 14.08 -2.12
C LEU A 405 -3.76 15.05 -2.46
N GLY A 406 -4.98 14.51 -2.40
CA GLY A 406 -6.23 15.21 -2.64
C GLY A 406 -6.59 15.51 -4.10
N TYR A 407 -5.84 14.95 -5.06
CA TYR A 407 -6.14 15.11 -6.47
C TYR A 407 -5.74 13.88 -7.28
N TYR A 408 -6.57 13.50 -8.24
CA TYR A 408 -6.20 12.56 -9.29
C TYR A 408 -6.50 13.17 -10.66
N SER A 409 -5.62 13.00 -11.64
CA SER A 409 -5.87 13.39 -13.04
C SER A 409 -5.25 12.43 -14.03
N VAL A 410 -5.92 12.23 -15.17
CA VAL A 410 -5.38 11.48 -16.30
C VAL A 410 -6.04 11.92 -17.61
N GLN A 411 -5.31 11.81 -18.72
CA GLN A 411 -5.84 11.94 -20.08
C GLN A 411 -6.37 10.59 -20.59
N LEU A 412 -7.68 10.54 -20.89
CA LEU A 412 -8.35 9.41 -21.55
C LEU A 412 -8.18 9.56 -23.06
N THR A 413 -7.36 8.70 -23.69
CA THR A 413 -6.93 8.90 -25.08
C THR A 413 -7.96 8.46 -26.11
N ASP A 414 -8.83 7.49 -25.77
CA ASP A 414 -9.83 6.99 -26.72
C ASP A 414 -10.96 8.01 -26.94
N TYR A 415 -11.17 8.92 -25.98
CA TYR A 415 -12.18 9.98 -26.05
C TYR A 415 -11.61 11.39 -26.13
N ASP A 416 -10.30 11.57 -25.96
CA ASP A 416 -9.66 12.88 -25.82
C ASP A 416 -10.26 13.72 -24.67
N ILE A 417 -10.49 13.07 -23.52
CA ILE A 417 -11.08 13.69 -22.33
C ILE A 417 -10.05 13.72 -21.19
N ARG A 418 -9.83 14.91 -20.61
CA ARG A 418 -9.09 15.00 -19.34
C ARG A 418 -10.06 14.79 -18.18
N ALA A 419 -9.75 13.83 -17.31
CA ALA A 419 -10.48 13.55 -16.08
C ALA A 419 -9.70 14.05 -14.86
N GLU A 420 -10.42 14.62 -13.90
CA GLU A 420 -9.85 15.21 -12.69
C GLU A 420 -10.80 14.99 -11.50
N LEU A 421 -10.28 14.50 -10.38
CA LEU A 421 -11.05 14.07 -9.21
C LEU A 421 -10.50 14.69 -7.93
N THR A 422 -11.38 15.05 -7.00
CA THR A 422 -11.09 15.36 -5.59
C THR A 422 -12.27 14.89 -4.72
N ALA A 423 -12.10 14.86 -3.40
CA ALA A 423 -13.18 14.46 -2.51
C ALA A 423 -13.10 15.11 -1.12
N THR A 424 -14.25 15.08 -0.47
CA THR A 424 -14.45 15.33 0.96
C THR A 424 -14.75 13.99 1.66
N THR A 425 -15.21 14.01 2.91
CA THR A 425 -15.43 12.76 3.66
C THR A 425 -16.57 11.94 3.07
N ARG A 426 -17.66 12.58 2.59
CA ARG A 426 -18.90 11.92 2.13
C ARG A 426 -19.36 12.38 0.75
N ALA A 427 -18.57 13.22 0.09
CA ALA A 427 -18.88 13.69 -1.25
C ALA A 427 -17.63 13.76 -2.14
N SER A 428 -17.80 13.56 -3.45
CA SER A 428 -16.76 13.74 -4.48
C SER A 428 -17.01 14.98 -5.33
N PHE A 429 -15.96 15.48 -5.97
CA PHE A 429 -16.05 16.52 -6.98
C PHE A 429 -15.14 16.16 -8.16
N GLN A 430 -15.70 16.18 -9.37
CA GLN A 430 -15.06 15.74 -10.59
C GLN A 430 -15.22 16.81 -11.66
N ARG A 431 -14.22 16.98 -12.52
CA ARG A 431 -14.32 17.79 -13.74
C ARG A 431 -13.80 17.02 -14.95
N TYR A 432 -14.56 17.08 -16.03
CA TYR A 432 -14.28 16.39 -17.29
C TYR A 432 -14.17 17.42 -18.42
N THR A 433 -12.99 17.53 -19.02
CA THR A 433 -12.75 18.44 -20.14
C THR A 433 -12.82 17.67 -21.45
N TYR A 434 -13.89 17.90 -22.22
CA TYR A 434 -14.17 17.25 -23.51
C TYR A 434 -13.47 17.96 -24.68
N PRO A 435 -13.28 17.28 -25.82
CA PRO A 435 -12.79 17.94 -27.03
C PRO A 435 -13.84 18.95 -27.55
N ALA A 436 -13.37 20.13 -27.94
CA ALA A 436 -14.23 21.20 -28.43
C ALA A 436 -14.99 20.78 -29.71
N GLY A 437 -16.30 21.02 -29.75
CA GLY A 437 -17.12 20.80 -30.94
C GLY A 437 -17.70 19.38 -31.11
N ASP A 438 -17.49 18.43 -30.18
CA ASP A 438 -18.30 17.20 -30.15
C ASP A 438 -19.64 17.46 -29.44
N ALA A 439 -20.74 17.04 -30.08
CA ALA A 439 -22.11 17.20 -29.57
C ALA A 439 -22.64 15.96 -28.84
N ARG A 440 -21.79 14.95 -28.60
CA ARG A 440 -22.16 13.63 -28.04
C ARG A 440 -21.50 13.33 -26.68
N SER A 441 -21.15 14.37 -25.94
CA SER A 441 -20.52 14.26 -24.62
C SER A 441 -21.47 13.66 -23.60
N ARG A 442 -20.99 12.67 -22.87
CA ARG A 442 -21.76 11.90 -21.89
C ARG A 442 -20.99 11.68 -20.61
N ILE A 443 -21.72 11.59 -19.50
CA ILE A 443 -21.26 10.95 -18.28
C ILE A 443 -22.13 9.70 -18.09
N LEU A 444 -21.48 8.55 -17.95
CA LEU A 444 -22.10 7.29 -17.60
C LEU A 444 -22.10 7.17 -16.07
N VAL A 445 -23.20 6.70 -15.50
CA VAL A 445 -23.33 6.36 -14.08
C VAL A 445 -23.67 4.88 -13.99
N ASP A 446 -22.70 4.08 -13.56
CA ASP A 446 -22.74 2.63 -13.57
C ASP A 446 -22.96 2.11 -12.13
N LEU A 447 -24.01 1.33 -11.90
CA LEU A 447 -24.31 0.77 -10.58
C LEU A 447 -23.72 -0.64 -10.38
N LYS A 448 -23.19 -1.27 -11.44
CA LYS A 448 -22.61 -2.62 -11.44
C LYS A 448 -21.17 -2.58 -11.98
N ILE A 449 -20.23 -2.33 -11.08
CA ILE A 449 -18.80 -2.26 -11.40
C ILE A 449 -18.06 -3.52 -10.91
N PRO A 450 -16.89 -3.85 -11.47
CA PRO A 450 -16.00 -4.85 -10.89
C PRO A 450 -15.62 -4.50 -9.45
N ALA A 451 -15.59 -5.50 -8.58
CA ALA A 451 -15.23 -5.36 -7.16
C ALA A 451 -14.54 -6.63 -6.66
N GLU A 452 -14.01 -6.61 -5.43
CA GLU A 452 -13.36 -7.79 -4.85
C GLU A 452 -14.30 -8.98 -4.73
N TYR A 453 -15.46 -8.70 -4.16
CA TYR A 453 -16.58 -9.61 -4.06
C TYR A 453 -17.67 -9.14 -5.00
N ASP A 454 -18.22 -10.09 -5.75
CA ASP A 454 -19.35 -9.80 -6.62
C ASP A 454 -20.61 -9.55 -5.79
N TYR A 455 -21.41 -8.57 -6.19
CA TYR A 455 -22.61 -8.13 -5.48
C TYR A 455 -23.83 -8.13 -6.39
N ARG A 456 -25.00 -8.47 -5.86
CA ARG A 456 -26.26 -8.42 -6.61
C ARG A 456 -26.94 -7.09 -6.36
N ILE A 457 -27.48 -6.46 -7.40
CA ILE A 457 -28.40 -5.33 -7.24
C ILE A 457 -29.79 -5.91 -7.05
N GLU A 458 -30.35 -5.79 -5.85
CA GLU A 458 -31.71 -6.27 -5.56
C GLU A 458 -32.76 -5.26 -6.02
N GLU A 459 -32.45 -3.97 -5.93
CA GLU A 459 -33.29 -2.88 -6.42
C GLU A 459 -32.43 -1.67 -6.79
N ALA A 460 -32.78 -0.98 -7.87
CA ALA A 460 -32.16 0.29 -8.25
C ALA A 460 -33.23 1.34 -8.54
N PHE A 461 -33.02 2.56 -8.03
CA PHE A 461 -33.83 3.73 -8.33
C PHE A 461 -32.96 4.84 -8.92
N LEU A 462 -33.43 5.45 -9.99
CA LEU A 462 -32.78 6.58 -10.66
C LEU A 462 -33.84 7.60 -11.07
N ALA A 463 -33.62 8.87 -10.77
CA ALA A 463 -34.50 9.95 -11.20
C ALA A 463 -33.74 11.23 -11.56
N GLN A 464 -34.20 11.93 -12.60
CA GLN A 464 -33.76 13.28 -12.91
C GLN A 464 -34.59 14.28 -12.09
N ASP A 465 -33.94 14.93 -11.13
CA ASP A 465 -34.57 15.90 -10.22
C ASP A 465 -34.26 17.35 -10.63
N GLY A 466 -34.85 17.75 -11.75
CA GLY A 466 -34.61 19.07 -12.36
C GLY A 466 -33.54 19.06 -13.46
N PRO A 467 -33.12 20.24 -13.94
CA PRO A 467 -32.28 20.34 -15.14
C PRO A 467 -30.83 19.88 -14.94
N ASN A 468 -30.33 19.87 -13.71
CA ASN A 468 -28.90 19.76 -13.39
C ASN A 468 -28.60 18.67 -12.34
N ARG A 469 -29.53 17.73 -12.10
CA ARG A 469 -29.43 16.85 -10.94
C ARG A 469 -30.04 15.47 -11.20
N ILE A 470 -29.36 14.45 -10.72
CA ILE A 470 -29.85 13.06 -10.60
C ILE A 470 -29.83 12.65 -9.13
N VAL A 471 -30.86 11.91 -8.72
CA VAL A 471 -30.90 11.23 -7.41
C VAL A 471 -31.16 9.74 -7.63
N GLY A 472 -30.68 8.90 -6.72
CA GLY A 472 -30.92 7.47 -6.83
C GLY A 472 -30.44 6.66 -5.63
N TYR A 473 -30.70 5.37 -5.69
CA TYR A 473 -30.11 4.40 -4.79
C TYR A 473 -29.91 3.04 -5.48
N SER A 474 -29.01 2.24 -4.90
CA SER A 474 -28.79 0.84 -5.26
C SER A 474 -28.81 0.01 -3.98
N ARG A 475 -29.79 -0.88 -3.83
CA ARG A 475 -29.84 -1.88 -2.76
C ARG A 475 -29.05 -3.10 -3.21
N GLN A 476 -28.00 -3.44 -2.48
CA GLN A 476 -27.02 -4.42 -2.87
C GLN A 476 -26.90 -5.53 -1.82
N VAL A 477 -26.63 -6.74 -2.30
CA VAL A 477 -26.30 -7.89 -1.45
C VAL A 477 -25.06 -8.58 -2.00
N THR A 478 -24.00 -8.61 -1.22
CA THR A 478 -22.80 -9.41 -1.47
C THR A 478 -22.92 -10.71 -0.69
N PRO A 479 -23.23 -11.86 -1.32
CA PRO A 479 -23.41 -13.12 -0.61
C PRO A 479 -22.07 -13.82 -0.30
N GLY A 480 -22.07 -14.72 0.69
CA GLY A 480 -20.94 -15.62 0.95
C GLY A 480 -19.66 -14.88 1.36
N VAL A 481 -19.81 -13.80 2.12
CA VAL A 481 -18.71 -13.00 2.64
C VAL A 481 -17.99 -13.78 3.73
N TRP A 482 -16.82 -14.31 3.36
CA TRP A 482 -15.89 -15.05 4.22
C TRP A 482 -16.45 -16.37 4.78
N GLY A 483 -15.61 -17.42 4.84
CA GLY A 483 -16.06 -18.72 5.36
C GLY A 483 -14.91 -19.70 5.64
N GLU A 484 -14.97 -20.37 6.80
CA GLU A 484 -13.90 -21.27 7.25
C GLU A 484 -14.16 -22.76 7.01
N ARG A 485 -15.27 -23.11 6.36
CA ARG A 485 -15.71 -24.49 6.19
C ARG A 485 -14.59 -25.41 5.65
N TYR A 486 -13.82 -24.94 4.67
CA TYR A 486 -12.72 -25.72 4.09
C TYR A 486 -11.67 -26.11 5.15
N TYR A 487 -11.26 -25.17 5.99
CA TYR A 487 -10.23 -25.37 7.01
C TYR A 487 -10.73 -26.26 8.15
N ARG A 488 -11.97 -26.04 8.62
CA ARG A 488 -12.56 -26.81 9.72
C ARG A 488 -12.65 -28.30 9.38
N LYS A 489 -13.05 -28.63 8.14
CA LYS A 489 -13.22 -30.03 7.67
C LYS A 489 -11.97 -30.90 7.83
N GLN A 490 -10.76 -30.32 7.84
CA GLN A 490 -9.53 -31.12 7.77
C GLN A 490 -9.07 -31.69 9.10
N MET A 491 -9.32 -30.97 10.21
CA MET A 491 -8.69 -31.29 11.51
C MET A 491 -9.70 -31.29 12.67
N ILE A 492 -10.90 -30.74 12.48
CA ILE A 492 -11.92 -30.59 13.53
C ILE A 492 -12.95 -31.71 13.39
N GLU A 493 -13.29 -32.36 14.51
CA GLU A 493 -14.35 -33.37 14.57
C GLU A 493 -15.70 -32.75 14.19
N ASN A 494 -16.40 -33.34 13.23
CA ASN A 494 -17.61 -32.79 12.61
C ASN A 494 -17.41 -31.38 12.01
N GLY A 495 -16.19 -31.08 11.53
CA GLY A 495 -15.85 -29.80 10.92
C GLY A 495 -16.57 -29.51 9.60
N ASP A 496 -17.22 -30.50 9.00
CA ASP A 496 -18.10 -30.39 7.84
C ASP A 496 -19.51 -29.87 8.19
N ALA A 497 -19.89 -29.86 9.47
CA ALA A 497 -21.16 -29.32 9.90
C ALA A 497 -21.27 -27.82 9.60
N GLU A 498 -22.47 -27.44 9.16
CA GLU A 498 -22.89 -26.05 8.96
C GLU A 498 -22.80 -25.25 10.25
N ARG A 499 -22.29 -24.02 10.13
CA ARG A 499 -22.21 -23.05 11.20
C ARG A 499 -22.93 -21.78 10.79
N ALA A 500 -23.45 -21.05 11.78
CA ALA A 500 -24.17 -19.80 11.53
C ALA A 500 -23.32 -18.75 10.80
N TRP A 501 -21.99 -18.81 10.95
CA TRP A 501 -21.03 -17.91 10.31
C TRP A 501 -20.47 -18.41 8.97
N ASP A 502 -21.04 -19.46 8.36
CA ASP A 502 -20.59 -20.00 7.07
C ASP A 502 -21.16 -19.25 5.85
N ASP A 503 -22.23 -18.48 6.03
CA ASP A 503 -22.97 -17.83 4.95
C ASP A 503 -23.42 -16.42 5.38
N ILE A 504 -22.43 -15.56 5.60
CA ILE A 504 -22.66 -14.15 5.94
C ILE A 504 -22.86 -13.38 4.64
N GLU A 505 -23.87 -12.53 4.63
CA GLU A 505 -24.17 -11.65 3.52
C GLU A 505 -23.90 -10.21 3.96
N GLN A 506 -23.33 -9.40 3.07
CA GLN A 506 -23.26 -7.95 3.26
C GLN A 506 -24.42 -7.32 2.51
N GLU A 507 -25.45 -6.88 3.23
CA GLU A 507 -26.55 -6.08 2.70
C GLU A 507 -26.30 -4.59 2.98
N TYR A 508 -26.60 -3.72 2.02
CA TYR A 508 -26.57 -2.27 2.21
C TYR A 508 -27.35 -1.55 1.10
N ILE A 509 -27.73 -0.30 1.36
CA ILE A 509 -28.31 0.58 0.35
C ILE A 509 -27.40 1.78 0.15
N LEU A 510 -26.86 1.93 -1.06
CA LEU A 510 -26.07 3.08 -1.45
C LEU A 510 -26.98 4.15 -2.05
N HIS A 511 -27.23 5.24 -1.33
CA HIS A 511 -27.97 6.40 -1.80
C HIS A 511 -27.02 7.46 -2.33
N PHE A 512 -27.42 8.16 -3.39
CA PHE A 512 -26.58 9.17 -4.02
C PHE A 512 -27.36 10.33 -4.62
N VAL A 513 -26.66 11.46 -4.73
CA VAL A 513 -27.12 12.69 -5.40
C VAL A 513 -25.98 13.19 -6.24
N LEU A 514 -26.21 13.38 -7.54
CA LEU A 514 -25.26 14.01 -8.46
C LEU A 514 -25.83 15.35 -8.91
N GLU A 515 -25.04 16.41 -8.75
CA GLU A 515 -25.34 17.73 -9.30
C GLU A 515 -24.32 18.07 -10.39
N PHE A 516 -24.76 18.77 -11.43
CA PHE A 516 -23.96 19.16 -12.59
C PHE A 516 -23.98 20.68 -12.79
N ASP A 517 -22.84 21.27 -13.18
CA ASP A 517 -22.76 22.71 -13.49
C ASP A 517 -23.45 23.07 -14.82
N GLN A 518 -23.64 22.08 -15.68
CA GLN A 518 -24.37 22.18 -16.95
C GLN A 518 -25.69 21.39 -16.94
N PRO A 519 -26.74 21.87 -17.64
CA PRO A 519 -28.01 21.15 -17.70
C PRO A 519 -27.88 19.83 -18.49
N ILE A 520 -28.49 18.79 -17.96
CA ILE A 520 -28.63 17.48 -18.60
C ILE A 520 -29.55 17.64 -19.80
N LYS A 521 -29.00 17.46 -21.00
CA LYS A 521 -29.74 17.55 -22.27
C LYS A 521 -30.65 16.34 -22.47
N ARG A 522 -30.17 15.16 -22.07
CA ARG A 522 -30.91 13.91 -22.18
C ARG A 522 -30.48 12.95 -21.07
N PHE A 523 -31.46 12.33 -20.42
CA PHE A 523 -31.28 11.28 -19.44
C PHE A 523 -31.88 9.98 -19.99
N ARG A 524 -31.07 8.93 -20.03
CA ARG A 524 -31.46 7.58 -20.45
C ARG A 524 -30.93 6.57 -19.45
N VAL A 525 -31.57 5.41 -19.36
CA VAL A 525 -31.07 4.29 -18.54
C VAL A 525 -31.02 3.04 -19.41
N TRP A 526 -29.84 2.45 -19.51
CA TRP A 526 -29.69 1.08 -19.99
C TRP A 526 -29.66 0.14 -18.79
N TYR A 527 -30.28 -1.03 -18.91
CA TYR A 527 -30.13 -2.09 -17.92
C TYR A 527 -30.19 -3.46 -18.59
N ASP A 528 -29.52 -4.44 -17.96
CA ASP A 528 -29.66 -5.86 -18.25
C ASP A 528 -30.64 -6.48 -17.24
N GLY A 529 -31.52 -7.35 -17.73
CA GLY A 529 -32.65 -7.82 -16.94
C GLY A 529 -32.28 -8.82 -15.85
N PRO A 530 -33.27 -9.41 -15.18
CA PRO A 530 -33.03 -10.20 -13.97
C PRO A 530 -32.54 -11.62 -14.22
N GLU A 531 -32.45 -12.07 -15.48
CA GLU A 531 -31.95 -13.41 -15.82
C GLU A 531 -30.52 -13.30 -16.38
N PRO A 532 -29.48 -13.70 -15.61
CA PRO A 532 -28.09 -13.52 -16.04
C PRO A 532 -27.78 -14.14 -17.39
N GLY A 533 -27.20 -13.34 -18.30
CA GLY A 533 -26.86 -13.79 -19.64
C GLY A 533 -28.05 -14.14 -20.53
N ALA A 534 -29.28 -13.72 -20.17
CA ALA A 534 -30.46 -13.87 -21.02
C ALA A 534 -30.46 -12.88 -22.20
N GLY A 535 -29.61 -11.84 -22.15
CA GLY A 535 -29.51 -10.82 -23.19
C GLY A 535 -30.79 -9.97 -23.30
N ASP A 536 -31.48 -9.76 -22.19
CA ASP A 536 -32.74 -9.02 -22.09
C ASP A 536 -32.54 -7.53 -21.77
N THR A 537 -31.52 -6.96 -22.42
CA THR A 537 -31.15 -5.55 -22.26
C THR A 537 -32.23 -4.58 -22.79
N LEU A 538 -32.46 -3.49 -22.07
CA LEU A 538 -33.37 -2.41 -22.48
C LEU A 538 -32.71 -1.04 -22.36
N LEU A 539 -32.95 -0.17 -23.34
CA LEU A 539 -32.65 1.25 -23.25
C LEU A 539 -33.95 2.04 -23.03
N VAL A 540 -34.10 2.61 -21.85
CA VAL A 540 -35.20 3.47 -21.45
C VAL A 540 -34.82 4.93 -21.72
N ASP A 541 -35.72 5.65 -22.38
CA ASP A 541 -35.54 7.03 -22.82
C ASP A 541 -36.72 7.87 -22.37
N ASP A 542 -36.51 9.18 -22.21
CA ASP A 542 -37.55 10.18 -21.88
C ASP A 542 -38.42 9.81 -20.66
N ARG A 543 -37.79 9.41 -19.55
CA ARG A 543 -38.44 9.14 -18.25
C ARG A 543 -37.82 9.99 -17.15
N ASP A 544 -38.66 10.59 -16.31
CA ASP A 544 -38.21 11.37 -15.15
C ASP A 544 -37.67 10.48 -14.02
N SER A 545 -38.16 9.24 -13.91
CA SER A 545 -37.74 8.28 -12.89
C SER A 545 -37.90 6.83 -13.34
N LEU A 546 -37.09 5.93 -12.78
CA LEU A 546 -37.12 4.49 -13.02
C LEU A 546 -36.82 3.73 -11.72
N VAL A 547 -37.58 2.66 -11.47
CA VAL A 547 -37.29 1.64 -10.45
C VAL A 547 -37.10 0.32 -11.19
N LEU A 548 -36.02 -0.37 -10.88
CA LEU A 548 -35.65 -1.66 -11.44
C LEU A 548 -35.56 -2.69 -10.32
N GLU A 549 -36.22 -3.83 -10.50
CA GLU A 549 -36.15 -4.96 -9.57
C GLU A 549 -35.15 -5.99 -10.10
N ARG A 550 -34.15 -6.32 -9.28
CA ARG A 550 -33.10 -7.32 -9.56
C ARG A 550 -32.42 -7.22 -10.94
N PRO A 551 -32.01 -6.02 -11.42
CA PRO A 551 -31.25 -5.95 -12.67
C PRO A 551 -29.86 -6.61 -12.51
N GLU A 552 -29.35 -7.26 -13.56
CA GLU A 552 -27.96 -7.73 -13.60
C GLU A 552 -26.99 -6.54 -13.67
N ASP A 553 -27.33 -5.55 -14.49
CA ASP A 553 -26.52 -4.34 -14.72
C ASP A 553 -27.43 -3.12 -14.97
N VAL A 554 -26.98 -1.92 -14.56
CA VAL A 554 -27.71 -0.66 -14.73
C VAL A 554 -26.72 0.49 -15.00
N VAL A 555 -26.90 1.14 -16.15
CA VAL A 555 -26.11 2.31 -16.55
C VAL A 555 -27.03 3.48 -16.90
N ALA A 556 -26.96 4.55 -16.12
CA ALA A 556 -27.53 5.85 -16.47
C ALA A 556 -26.61 6.61 -17.44
N ILE A 557 -27.21 7.22 -18.46
CA ILE A 557 -26.52 7.91 -19.56
C ILE A 557 -26.99 9.36 -19.56
N LEU A 558 -26.07 10.28 -19.25
CA LEU A 558 -26.34 11.72 -19.14
C LEU A 558 -25.64 12.46 -20.27
N GLU A 559 -26.39 13.07 -21.18
CA GLU A 559 -25.85 13.84 -22.30
C GLU A 559 -25.77 15.34 -22.00
N PHE A 560 -24.68 15.98 -22.45
CA PHE A 560 -24.41 17.41 -22.26
C PHE A 560 -24.12 18.12 -23.60
N ASN A 561 -24.14 19.45 -23.59
CA ASN A 561 -23.78 20.26 -24.75
C ASN A 561 -22.42 20.95 -24.53
N THR A 562 -21.33 20.28 -24.90
CA THR A 562 -19.96 20.75 -24.66
C THR A 562 -19.35 21.47 -25.87
N GLY A 563 -20.20 21.93 -26.81
CA GLY A 563 -19.74 22.62 -28.02
C GLY A 563 -19.19 24.03 -27.76
N GLU A 564 -19.75 24.73 -26.77
CA GLU A 564 -19.35 26.08 -26.36
C GLU A 564 -18.53 26.06 -25.06
N GLU A 565 -18.96 25.27 -24.06
CA GLU A 565 -18.28 25.07 -22.79
C GLU A 565 -17.82 23.60 -22.66
N PRO A 566 -16.55 23.30 -22.96
CA PRO A 566 -16.07 21.92 -23.07
C PRO A 566 -15.95 21.18 -21.73
N MET A 567 -15.99 21.89 -20.61
CA MET A 567 -15.84 21.31 -19.28
C MET A 567 -17.20 21.05 -18.63
N VAL A 568 -17.47 19.82 -18.23
CA VAL A 568 -18.62 19.46 -17.38
C VAL A 568 -18.08 19.08 -16.00
N GLN A 569 -18.66 19.67 -14.95
CA GLN A 569 -18.33 19.35 -13.58
C GLN A 569 -19.48 18.60 -12.91
N THR A 570 -19.16 17.63 -12.06
CA THR A 570 -20.14 16.90 -11.25
C THR A 570 -19.68 16.80 -9.81
N ARG A 571 -20.58 17.07 -8.88
CA ARG A 571 -20.37 16.86 -7.44
C ARG A 571 -21.39 15.85 -6.93
N THR A 572 -20.91 14.89 -6.15
CA THR A 572 -21.68 13.70 -5.77
C THR A 572 -21.69 13.53 -4.27
N GLY A 573 -22.86 13.47 -3.63
CA GLY A 573 -23.00 13.07 -2.22
C GLY A 573 -23.44 11.62 -2.10
N LEU A 574 -22.90 10.91 -1.10
CA LEU A 574 -23.31 9.55 -0.75
C LEU A 574 -23.96 9.50 0.63
N SER A 575 -24.79 8.49 0.86
CA SER A 575 -25.24 8.08 2.20
C SER A 575 -25.66 6.61 2.18
N TYR A 576 -25.41 5.91 3.28
CA TYR A 576 -25.96 4.57 3.50
C TYR A 576 -27.36 4.59 4.14
N VAL A 577 -27.87 5.77 4.51
CA VAL A 577 -29.14 5.93 5.23
C VAL A 577 -30.28 6.35 4.29
N SER A 578 -30.10 7.43 3.52
CA SER A 578 -31.17 7.95 2.66
C SER A 578 -30.67 8.92 1.58
N ILE A 579 -31.53 9.20 0.59
CA ILE A 579 -31.26 10.26 -0.41
C ILE A 579 -31.15 11.61 0.30
N GLU A 580 -32.02 11.91 1.27
CA GLU A 580 -32.00 13.16 2.02
C GLU A 580 -30.68 13.37 2.74
N ASN A 581 -30.12 12.33 3.36
CA ASN A 581 -28.82 12.40 4.00
C ASN A 581 -27.68 12.56 2.96
N ALA A 582 -27.75 11.91 1.79
CA ALA A 582 -26.79 12.14 0.71
C ALA A 582 -26.82 13.60 0.23
N GLN A 583 -28.01 14.23 0.18
CA GLN A 583 -28.17 15.65 -0.13
C GLN A 583 -27.55 16.54 0.95
N GLU A 584 -27.80 16.22 2.22
CA GLU A 584 -27.25 16.96 3.36
C GLU A 584 -25.73 16.88 3.41
N ASN A 585 -25.16 15.69 3.18
CA ASN A 585 -23.71 15.47 3.09
C ASN A 585 -23.09 16.32 1.97
N LEU A 586 -23.67 16.29 0.77
CA LEU A 586 -23.20 17.10 -0.36
C LEU A 586 -23.28 18.60 -0.07
N ALA A 587 -24.39 19.04 0.52
CA ALA A 587 -24.61 20.43 0.87
C ALA A 587 -23.58 20.93 1.89
N ALA A 588 -23.41 20.19 2.99
CA ALA A 588 -22.55 20.55 4.10
C ALA A 588 -21.06 20.50 3.75
N GLU A 589 -20.63 19.54 2.92
CA GLU A 589 -19.21 19.32 2.64
C GLU A 589 -18.73 20.04 1.37
N ILE A 590 -19.58 20.26 0.35
CA ILE A 590 -19.17 20.85 -0.93
C ILE A 590 -20.04 22.04 -1.35
N SER A 591 -21.36 21.83 -1.50
CA SER A 591 -22.19 22.77 -2.25
C SER A 591 -22.34 24.13 -1.59
N GLU A 592 -22.46 24.17 -0.26
CA GLU A 592 -22.57 25.42 0.50
C GLU A 592 -21.21 26.08 0.79
N PRO A 593 -20.14 25.35 1.20
CA PRO A 593 -18.86 25.99 1.52
C PRO A 593 -18.06 26.44 0.30
N TYR A 594 -18.13 25.71 -0.82
CA TYR A 594 -17.24 25.91 -1.98
C TYR A 594 -17.97 26.16 -3.30
N GLY A 595 -19.25 25.85 -3.41
CA GLY A 595 -19.99 26.00 -4.67
C GLY A 595 -19.42 25.10 -5.76
N TRP A 596 -18.95 25.69 -6.86
CA TRP A 596 -18.33 24.99 -8.00
C TRP A 596 -16.82 25.23 -8.09
N ASP A 597 -16.15 25.47 -6.95
CA ASP A 597 -14.71 25.66 -6.86
C ASP A 597 -13.99 24.34 -6.53
N PHE A 598 -13.56 23.63 -7.57
CA PHE A 598 -12.85 22.35 -7.45
C PHE A 598 -11.53 22.49 -6.68
N ASP A 599 -10.77 23.56 -6.96
CA ASP A 599 -9.45 23.74 -6.38
C ASP A 599 -9.54 24.09 -4.89
N ALA A 600 -10.62 24.74 -4.45
CA ALA A 600 -10.91 24.98 -3.03
C ALA A 600 -11.19 23.68 -2.25
N VAL A 601 -11.91 22.71 -2.84
CA VAL A 601 -12.13 21.39 -2.22
C VAL A 601 -10.81 20.63 -2.11
N ARG A 602 -10.00 20.63 -3.18
CA ARG A 602 -8.65 20.04 -3.16
C ARG A 602 -7.79 20.65 -2.05
N GLU A 603 -7.77 21.99 -1.92
CA GLU A 603 -6.96 22.66 -0.90
C GLU A 603 -7.46 22.40 0.52
N GLN A 604 -8.78 22.22 0.72
CA GLN A 604 -9.33 21.77 2.01
C GLN A 604 -8.80 20.37 2.37
N GLN A 605 -8.77 19.46 1.40
CA GLN A 605 -8.28 18.11 1.61
C GLN A 605 -6.79 18.11 1.96
N VAL A 606 -5.97 18.90 1.24
CA VAL A 606 -4.54 19.06 1.56
C VAL A 606 -4.35 19.68 2.95
N THR A 607 -5.17 20.66 3.32
CA THR A 607 -5.11 21.28 4.66
C THR A 607 -5.44 20.27 5.77
N ALA A 608 -6.49 19.46 5.61
CA ALA A 608 -6.88 18.46 6.58
C ALA A 608 -5.79 17.40 6.80
N TRP A 609 -5.20 16.91 5.71
CA TRP A 609 -4.08 15.99 5.78
C TRP A 609 -2.82 16.61 6.35
N ASN A 610 -2.54 17.87 6.03
CA ASN A 610 -1.37 18.56 6.55
C ASN A 610 -1.42 18.74 8.08
N ASP A 611 -2.61 18.95 8.67
CA ASP A 611 -2.76 18.97 10.14
C ASP A 611 -2.34 17.64 10.77
N LEU A 612 -2.70 16.51 10.14
CA LEU A 612 -2.38 15.18 10.66
C LEU A 612 -0.91 14.83 10.43
N LEU A 613 -0.44 14.96 9.19
CA LEU A 613 0.93 14.63 8.79
C LEU A 613 1.97 15.51 9.48
N GLY A 614 1.65 16.78 9.71
CA GLY A 614 2.49 17.73 10.45
C GLY A 614 2.64 17.43 11.95
N ARG A 615 1.97 16.39 12.49
CA ARG A 615 2.13 15.99 13.89
C ARG A 615 3.42 15.24 14.15
N VAL A 616 4.07 14.72 13.11
CA VAL A 616 5.36 14.05 13.22
C VAL A 616 6.32 14.65 12.20
N ALA A 617 7.26 15.46 12.66
CA ALA A 617 8.26 16.08 11.81
C ALA A 617 9.56 15.26 11.85
N ILE A 618 9.94 14.70 10.70
CA ILE A 618 11.22 14.00 10.51
C ILE A 618 12.29 14.94 9.94
N SER A 619 13.54 14.82 10.40
CA SER A 619 14.67 15.58 9.88
C SER A 619 15.53 14.72 8.97
N THR A 620 15.47 14.99 7.66
CA THR A 620 16.33 14.37 6.64
C THR A 620 16.47 15.33 5.45
N PRO A 621 17.65 15.42 4.81
CA PRO A 621 17.79 16.12 3.54
C PRO A 621 17.26 15.30 2.36
N ASP A 622 16.93 14.03 2.54
CA ASP A 622 16.47 13.15 1.47
C ASP A 622 14.95 13.27 1.26
N ARG A 623 14.56 13.73 0.07
CA ARG A 623 13.16 13.81 -0.36
C ARG A 623 12.51 12.43 -0.44
N GLN A 624 13.22 11.40 -0.88
CA GLN A 624 12.64 10.05 -1.03
C GLN A 624 12.18 9.51 0.33
N GLU A 625 12.97 9.71 1.37
CA GLU A 625 12.59 9.33 2.74
C GLU A 625 11.39 10.15 3.27
N LYS A 626 11.26 11.44 2.89
CA LYS A 626 10.06 12.23 3.21
C LYS A 626 8.82 11.69 2.53
N VAL A 627 8.91 11.38 1.24
CA VAL A 627 7.81 10.77 0.46
C VAL A 627 7.41 9.44 1.09
N ARG A 628 8.38 8.55 1.33
CA ARG A 628 8.17 7.24 1.95
C ARG A 628 7.49 7.35 3.31
N PHE A 629 7.97 8.24 4.19
CA PHE A 629 7.41 8.40 5.53
C PHE A 629 5.99 8.95 5.52
N TYR A 630 5.74 10.05 4.80
CA TYR A 630 4.42 10.66 4.80
C TYR A 630 3.39 9.84 4.01
N SER A 631 3.79 9.09 2.98
CA SER A 631 2.89 8.15 2.30
C SER A 631 2.48 6.97 3.20
N ASN A 632 3.39 6.42 4.00
CA ASN A 632 3.04 5.41 5.01
C ASN A 632 2.12 6.02 6.09
N MET A 633 2.41 7.23 6.56
CA MET A 633 1.54 7.90 7.53
C MET A 633 0.13 8.19 6.97
N TYR A 634 0.02 8.51 5.68
CA TYR A 634 -1.26 8.63 4.96
C TYR A 634 -2.01 7.28 4.96
N ARG A 635 -1.36 6.19 4.56
CA ARG A 635 -1.97 4.84 4.51
C ARG A 635 -2.44 4.35 5.89
N ALA A 636 -1.71 4.66 6.95
CA ALA A 636 -2.09 4.34 8.34
C ALA A 636 -3.37 5.07 8.84
N ILE A 637 -3.90 6.04 8.08
CA ILE A 637 -5.08 6.85 8.44
C ILE A 637 -6.19 6.71 7.41
N VAL A 638 -5.88 6.56 6.12
CA VAL A 638 -6.87 6.64 5.05
C VAL A 638 -7.66 5.35 4.85
N SER A 639 -7.08 4.19 5.19
CA SER A 639 -7.55 2.93 4.62
C SER A 639 -8.87 2.40 5.20
N ARG A 640 -9.34 2.88 6.36
CA ARG A 640 -10.62 2.49 7.01
C ARG A 640 -11.70 3.56 6.78
N ASN A 641 -12.97 3.36 7.17
CA ASN A 641 -14.07 4.21 6.67
C ASN A 641 -15.02 4.72 7.75
N ILE A 642 -15.57 5.90 7.49
CA ILE A 642 -16.76 6.44 8.14
C ILE A 642 -18.01 5.93 7.41
N PHE A 643 -19.01 5.51 8.18
CA PHE A 643 -20.31 5.03 7.70
C PHE A 643 -21.49 5.91 8.13
N SER A 644 -21.27 6.86 9.04
CA SER A 644 -22.30 7.80 9.48
C SER A 644 -22.33 9.07 8.64
N ASP A 645 -23.52 9.60 8.37
CA ASP A 645 -23.76 10.89 7.73
C ASP A 645 -23.33 12.08 8.61
N VAL A 646 -23.33 13.29 8.05
CA VAL A 646 -22.96 14.53 8.78
C VAL A 646 -23.88 14.80 9.98
N ASP A 647 -25.13 14.32 9.94
CA ASP A 647 -26.09 14.48 11.02
C ASP A 647 -25.94 13.42 12.14
N GLY A 648 -25.00 12.49 11.97
CA GLY A 648 -24.71 11.38 12.88
C GLY A 648 -25.55 10.11 12.64
N SER A 649 -26.42 10.08 11.64
CA SER A 649 -27.21 8.89 11.29
C SER A 649 -26.33 7.82 10.65
N TRP A 650 -26.60 6.54 10.93
CA TRP A 650 -25.91 5.38 10.35
C TRP A 650 -26.84 4.15 10.39
N VAL A 651 -26.51 3.11 9.63
CA VAL A 651 -27.27 1.84 9.63
C VAL A 651 -26.50 0.79 10.42
N ASP A 652 -27.15 0.16 11.40
CA ASP A 652 -26.54 -0.95 12.14
C ASP A 652 -26.64 -2.28 11.40
N ALA A 653 -25.93 -3.31 11.88
CA ALA A 653 -25.93 -4.67 11.32
C ALA A 653 -27.32 -5.35 11.25
N THR A 654 -28.38 -4.75 11.80
CA THR A 654 -29.76 -5.27 11.72
C THR A 654 -30.62 -4.44 10.79
N GLU A 655 -29.98 -3.69 9.89
CA GLU A 655 -30.55 -2.77 8.92
C GLU A 655 -31.46 -1.70 9.55
N THR A 656 -31.12 -1.31 10.79
CA THR A 656 -31.86 -0.30 11.53
C THR A 656 -31.08 1.00 11.59
N VAL A 657 -31.73 2.10 11.18
CA VAL A 657 -31.15 3.44 11.29
C VAL A 657 -30.95 3.81 12.76
N ARG A 658 -29.72 4.14 13.12
CA ARG A 658 -29.26 4.65 14.41
C ARG A 658 -28.78 6.09 14.25
N LYS A 659 -28.57 6.77 15.37
CA LYS A 659 -28.08 8.16 15.39
C LYS A 659 -27.11 8.40 16.52
N LEU A 660 -25.93 8.91 16.19
CA LEU A 660 -24.96 9.44 17.13
C LEU A 660 -25.36 10.88 17.49
N HIS A 661 -25.46 11.15 18.79
CA HIS A 661 -25.91 12.46 19.28
C HIS A 661 -24.78 13.46 19.50
N ASP A 662 -23.54 12.97 19.66
CA ASP A 662 -22.36 13.83 19.70
C ASP A 662 -21.98 14.21 18.25
N PRO A 663 -22.01 15.50 17.87
CA PRO A 663 -21.65 15.94 16.52
C PRO A 663 -20.18 15.67 16.16
N GLY A 664 -19.33 15.37 17.14
CA GLY A 664 -17.96 14.91 16.90
C GLY A 664 -17.82 13.40 16.72
N ALA A 665 -18.84 12.60 17.04
CA ALA A 665 -18.80 11.15 16.91
C ALA A 665 -19.08 10.70 15.48
N VAL A 666 -18.53 9.55 15.11
CA VAL A 666 -18.72 8.91 13.80
C VAL A 666 -18.90 7.40 13.99
N ALA A 667 -19.64 6.76 13.08
CA ALA A 667 -19.64 5.31 12.97
C ALA A 667 -18.47 4.92 12.06
N LEU A 668 -17.51 4.15 12.59
CA LEU A 668 -16.29 3.74 11.89
C LEU A 668 -16.30 2.23 11.66
N GLY A 669 -15.88 1.81 10.47
CA GLY A 669 -15.80 0.42 10.06
C GLY A 669 -14.53 0.08 9.29
N CYS A 670 -14.22 -1.22 9.26
CA CYS A 670 -13.00 -1.79 8.68
C CYS A 670 -13.16 -3.29 8.47
N ASP A 671 -12.20 -3.88 7.77
CA ASP A 671 -12.07 -5.33 7.59
C ASP A 671 -11.97 -6.10 8.92
N ALA A 672 -11.00 -5.76 9.78
CA ALA A 672 -10.72 -6.43 11.04
C ALA A 672 -9.85 -5.57 11.99
N PHE A 673 -9.92 -5.88 13.29
CA PHE A 673 -8.96 -5.39 14.31
C PHE A 673 -7.84 -6.38 14.62
N TRP A 674 -7.82 -7.53 13.95
CA TRP A 674 -6.88 -8.61 14.25
C TRP A 674 -5.43 -8.09 14.26
N ASN A 675 -4.76 -8.22 15.41
CA ASN A 675 -3.38 -7.80 15.67
C ASN A 675 -3.05 -6.31 15.50
N THR A 676 -4.06 -5.44 15.34
CA THR A 676 -3.87 -3.98 15.21
C THR A 676 -3.15 -3.33 16.40
N PHE A 677 -3.11 -4.02 17.54
CA PHE A 677 -2.39 -3.60 18.74
C PHE A 677 -0.86 -3.58 18.56
N TRP A 678 -0.30 -4.25 17.56
CA TRP A 678 1.12 -4.15 17.20
C TRP A 678 1.46 -3.02 16.22
N ASN A 679 0.46 -2.33 15.67
CA ASN A 679 0.66 -1.34 14.61
C ASN A 679 -0.23 -0.11 14.80
N LEU A 680 -1.44 -0.11 14.25
CA LEU A 680 -2.40 0.99 14.18
C LEU A 680 -2.75 1.52 15.56
N ASN A 681 -3.02 0.67 16.55
CA ASN A 681 -3.41 1.18 17.87
C ASN A 681 -2.28 1.98 18.51
N GLN A 682 -1.03 1.57 18.35
CA GLN A 682 0.12 2.30 18.88
C GLN A 682 0.29 3.65 18.18
N PHE A 683 0.20 3.64 16.85
CA PHE A 683 0.27 4.85 16.04
C PHE A 683 -0.87 5.82 16.35
N TRP A 684 -2.12 5.34 16.37
CA TRP A 684 -3.29 6.17 16.67
C TRP A 684 -3.26 6.70 18.10
N ASN A 685 -2.96 5.86 19.07
CA ASN A 685 -2.87 6.28 20.48
C ASN A 685 -1.80 7.37 20.68
N LEU A 686 -0.71 7.34 19.90
CA LEU A 686 0.36 8.33 19.99
C LEU A 686 0.06 9.61 19.21
N VAL A 687 -0.21 9.48 17.91
CA VAL A 687 -0.18 10.59 16.94
C VAL A 687 -1.56 11.20 16.70
N VAL A 688 -2.61 10.37 16.69
CA VAL A 688 -3.98 10.78 16.38
C VAL A 688 -4.98 10.27 17.44
N PRO A 689 -4.77 10.57 18.74
CA PRO A 689 -5.50 9.94 19.84
C PRO A 689 -7.02 10.22 19.82
N GLU A 690 -7.44 11.31 19.20
CA GLU A 690 -8.85 11.61 18.99
C GLU A 690 -9.54 10.61 18.07
N TRP A 691 -8.81 9.97 17.16
CA TRP A 691 -9.34 8.90 16.32
C TRP A 691 -9.43 7.57 17.07
N SER A 692 -8.49 7.27 17.99
CA SER A 692 -8.68 6.15 18.92
C SER A 692 -9.95 6.33 19.75
N SER A 693 -10.22 7.53 20.25
CA SER A 693 -11.47 7.83 20.95
C SER A 693 -12.71 7.61 20.07
N LYS A 694 -12.68 8.05 18.81
CA LYS A 694 -13.77 7.80 17.86
C LYS A 694 -13.99 6.32 17.63
N TRP A 695 -12.94 5.53 17.40
CA TRP A 695 -13.02 4.08 17.24
C TRP A 695 -13.66 3.40 18.45
N VAL A 696 -13.25 3.77 19.67
CA VAL A 696 -13.87 3.24 20.89
C VAL A 696 -15.35 3.62 20.95
N ASN A 697 -15.70 4.87 20.68
CA ASN A 697 -17.10 5.29 20.70
C ASN A 697 -17.95 4.62 19.61
N SER A 698 -17.40 4.34 18.42
CA SER A 698 -18.10 3.55 17.39
C SER A 698 -18.38 2.13 17.87
N GLN A 699 -17.39 1.48 18.50
CA GLN A 699 -17.55 0.16 19.13
C GLN A 699 -18.62 0.15 20.23
N LEU A 700 -18.65 1.19 21.07
CA LEU A 700 -19.67 1.32 22.10
C LEU A 700 -21.06 1.65 21.52
N ALA A 701 -21.14 2.35 20.40
CA ALA A 701 -22.40 2.61 19.69
C ALA A 701 -22.97 1.32 19.08
N MET A 702 -22.10 0.49 18.49
CA MET A 702 -22.42 -0.87 18.04
C MET A 702 -22.91 -1.75 19.20
N TYR A 703 -22.22 -1.68 20.34
CA TYR A 703 -22.66 -2.36 21.57
C TYR A 703 -24.02 -1.87 22.07
N ASP A 704 -24.29 -0.56 22.06
CA ASP A 704 -25.58 0.00 22.45
C ASP A 704 -26.70 -0.42 21.46
N ALA A 705 -26.37 -0.58 20.17
CA ALA A 705 -27.32 -0.95 19.13
C ALA A 705 -27.71 -2.43 19.19
N ASN A 706 -26.71 -3.33 19.28
CA ASN A 706 -26.89 -4.77 19.07
C ASN A 706 -26.41 -5.63 20.24
N GLY A 707 -25.82 -5.02 21.28
CA GLY A 707 -25.35 -5.69 22.49
C GLY A 707 -23.96 -6.34 22.35
N TRP A 708 -23.27 -6.18 21.22
CA TRP A 708 -22.00 -6.82 20.92
C TRP A 708 -20.98 -5.80 20.40
N LEU A 709 -19.69 -6.05 20.65
CA LEU A 709 -18.62 -5.39 19.92
C LEU A 709 -18.44 -6.09 18.56
N ALA A 710 -17.79 -5.41 17.61
CA ALA A 710 -17.56 -5.95 16.28
C ALA A 710 -16.07 -6.04 15.98
N LYS A 711 -15.57 -7.25 15.70
CA LYS A 711 -14.17 -7.48 15.33
C LYS A 711 -13.83 -7.03 13.90
N GLY A 712 -14.80 -7.08 12.99
CA GLY A 712 -14.68 -6.67 11.59
C GLY A 712 -15.98 -6.01 11.08
N PRO A 713 -16.25 -4.74 11.41
CA PRO A 713 -17.47 -4.04 11.05
C PRO A 713 -17.41 -3.41 9.64
N ALA A 714 -17.06 -4.18 8.60
CA ALA A 714 -17.11 -3.67 7.22
C ALA A 714 -18.57 -3.45 6.83
N GLY A 715 -18.89 -2.30 6.23
CA GLY A 715 -20.29 -1.94 5.96
C GLY A 715 -21.20 -1.85 7.19
N MET A 716 -20.62 -1.80 8.40
CA MET A 716 -21.31 -1.96 9.70
C MET A 716 -21.90 -3.35 9.97
N GLU A 717 -21.70 -4.32 9.07
CA GLU A 717 -22.07 -5.73 9.27
C GLU A 717 -21.04 -6.42 10.16
N TYR A 718 -21.47 -7.38 10.98
CA TYR A 718 -20.56 -8.00 11.96
C TYR A 718 -19.85 -9.19 11.31
N ILE A 719 -18.82 -8.88 10.52
CA ILE A 719 -18.06 -9.91 9.83
C ILE A 719 -17.08 -10.56 10.84
N PRO A 720 -17.13 -11.89 11.02
CA PRO A 720 -16.36 -12.62 12.01
C PRO A 720 -14.94 -12.93 11.49
N VAL A 721 -14.35 -11.97 10.78
CA VAL A 721 -12.98 -11.99 10.29
C VAL A 721 -12.13 -11.11 11.24
N MET A 722 -10.92 -11.46 11.63
CA MET A 722 -10.32 -12.80 11.66
C MET A 722 -10.76 -13.53 12.96
N VAL A 723 -9.80 -14.03 13.74
CA VAL A 723 -10.05 -14.68 15.03
C VAL A 723 -9.81 -13.74 16.21
N ALA A 724 -10.12 -14.21 17.43
CA ALA A 724 -9.99 -13.44 18.67
C ALA A 724 -10.87 -12.17 18.71
N GLU A 725 -10.83 -11.40 19.79
CA GLU A 725 -11.64 -10.18 19.99
C GLU A 725 -10.70 -8.99 20.17
N HIS A 726 -9.95 -8.67 19.12
CA HIS A 726 -8.89 -7.67 19.17
C HIS A 726 -9.38 -6.21 19.16
N GLU A 727 -10.69 -5.98 19.10
CA GLU A 727 -11.30 -4.73 19.51
C GLU A 727 -11.22 -4.50 21.05
N ILE A 728 -10.99 -5.56 21.85
CA ILE A 728 -10.67 -5.45 23.28
C ILE A 728 -9.35 -4.69 23.51
N PRO A 729 -8.17 -5.14 23.01
CA PRO A 729 -6.91 -4.42 23.17
C PRO A 729 -6.92 -3.03 22.52
N LEU A 730 -7.75 -2.76 21.50
CA LEU A 730 -8.00 -1.40 21.02
C LEU A 730 -8.58 -0.49 22.13
N ILE A 731 -9.69 -0.91 22.74
CA ILE A 731 -10.37 -0.17 23.81
C ILE A 731 -9.48 -0.02 25.05
N VAL A 732 -8.86 -1.12 25.47
CA VAL A 732 -8.01 -1.14 26.66
C VAL A 732 -6.76 -0.29 26.44
N GLY A 733 -6.07 -0.46 25.30
CA GLY A 733 -4.87 0.32 24.97
C GLY A 733 -5.15 1.83 24.94
N ALA A 734 -6.28 2.26 24.36
CA ALA A 734 -6.69 3.66 24.39
C ALA A 734 -6.84 4.18 25.84
N TYR A 735 -7.53 3.43 26.70
CA TYR A 735 -7.72 3.80 28.11
C TYR A 735 -6.39 3.94 28.87
N GLN A 736 -5.47 2.98 28.70
CA GLN A 736 -4.18 3.00 29.40
C GLN A 736 -3.26 4.11 28.88
N MET A 737 -3.37 4.46 27.60
CA MET A 737 -2.64 5.59 26.98
C MET A 737 -3.26 6.97 27.26
N GLY A 738 -4.22 7.04 28.20
CA GLY A 738 -4.81 8.28 28.72
C GLY A 738 -6.00 8.81 27.93
N ILE A 739 -6.47 8.08 26.92
CA ILE A 739 -7.63 8.43 26.09
C ILE A 739 -8.86 7.87 26.81
N ARG A 740 -9.54 8.71 27.60
CA ARG A 740 -10.57 8.27 28.56
C ARG A 740 -11.86 9.12 28.49
N ASP A 741 -12.12 9.74 27.35
CA ASP A 741 -13.31 10.56 27.08
C ASP A 741 -14.53 9.74 26.64
N PHE A 742 -14.60 8.46 27.04
CA PHE A 742 -15.72 7.55 26.83
C PHE A 742 -16.15 6.88 28.15
N ASP A 743 -17.31 6.23 28.14
CA ASP A 743 -17.84 5.53 29.32
C ASP A 743 -17.03 4.25 29.61
N ALA A 744 -16.11 4.36 30.57
CA ALA A 744 -15.21 3.26 30.94
C ALA A 744 -15.93 2.06 31.57
N GLU A 745 -17.06 2.26 32.28
CA GLU A 745 -17.82 1.17 32.89
C GLU A 745 -18.64 0.41 31.84
N LYS A 746 -19.22 1.13 30.87
CA LYS A 746 -19.84 0.51 29.69
C LYS A 746 -18.80 -0.24 28.86
N ALA A 747 -17.65 0.37 28.60
CA ALA A 747 -16.55 -0.27 27.88
C ALA A 747 -16.10 -1.56 28.57
N PHE A 748 -15.93 -1.53 29.90
CA PHE A 748 -15.59 -2.74 30.66
C PHE A 748 -16.66 -3.82 30.54
N THR A 749 -17.93 -3.44 30.64
CA THR A 749 -19.06 -4.36 30.50
C THR A 749 -19.06 -5.04 29.13
N ALA A 750 -18.76 -4.27 28.08
CA ALA A 750 -18.67 -4.78 26.71
C ALA A 750 -17.52 -5.77 26.54
N VAL A 751 -16.27 -5.40 26.88
CA VAL A 751 -15.11 -6.29 26.70
C VAL A 751 -15.21 -7.55 27.59
N HIS A 752 -15.78 -7.43 28.79
CA HIS A 752 -16.04 -8.57 29.65
C HIS A 752 -17.03 -9.54 29.00
N LYS A 753 -18.09 -9.03 28.36
CA LYS A 753 -19.07 -9.87 27.65
C LYS A 753 -18.40 -10.70 26.55
N MET A 754 -17.53 -10.08 25.75
CA MET A 754 -16.83 -10.75 24.63
C MET A 754 -16.04 -12.00 25.07
N GLN A 755 -15.50 -11.99 26.29
CA GLN A 755 -14.74 -13.11 26.86
C GLN A 755 -15.55 -14.07 27.76
N THR A 756 -16.86 -13.86 27.94
CA THR A 756 -17.69 -14.64 28.89
C THR A 756 -19.01 -15.13 28.32
N THR A 757 -19.41 -14.66 27.14
CA THR A 757 -20.67 -15.03 26.49
C THR A 757 -20.37 -15.75 25.17
N PRO A 758 -20.95 -16.94 24.91
CA PRO A 758 -20.84 -17.59 23.60
C PRO A 758 -21.29 -16.67 22.48
N GLY A 759 -20.54 -16.65 21.38
CA GLY A 759 -20.86 -15.82 20.22
C GLY A 759 -22.23 -16.15 19.61
N ASP A 760 -22.84 -15.16 18.96
CA ASP A 760 -24.20 -15.24 18.43
C ASP A 760 -24.34 -14.44 17.12
N THR A 761 -25.40 -14.73 16.37
CA THR A 761 -25.76 -13.98 15.15
C THR A 761 -26.22 -12.57 15.51
N VAL A 762 -25.77 -11.59 14.74
CA VAL A 762 -26.22 -10.20 14.81
C VAL A 762 -26.58 -9.78 13.40
N GLY A 763 -27.88 -9.65 13.12
CA GLY A 763 -28.33 -9.43 11.75
C GLY A 763 -27.91 -10.55 10.81
N HIS A 764 -27.19 -10.21 9.75
CA HIS A 764 -26.62 -11.16 8.80
C HIS A 764 -25.21 -11.63 9.18
N GLY A 765 -24.59 -11.01 10.18
CA GLY A 765 -23.25 -11.32 10.69
C GLY A 765 -23.21 -12.19 11.95
N PHE A 766 -22.01 -12.26 12.55
CA PHE A 766 -21.72 -13.06 13.74
C PHE A 766 -20.71 -12.38 14.66
N ALA A 767 -21.03 -12.28 15.96
CA ALA A 767 -20.20 -11.62 16.96
C ALA A 767 -19.72 -12.59 18.04
N GLY A 768 -18.54 -12.34 18.62
CA GLY A 768 -17.99 -13.10 19.73
C GLY A 768 -17.13 -14.31 19.34
N ASN A 769 -16.48 -14.89 20.36
CA ASN A 769 -15.48 -15.93 20.18
C ASN A 769 -16.13 -17.28 19.81
N ARG A 770 -15.84 -17.76 18.60
CA ARG A 770 -16.38 -19.02 18.06
C ARG A 770 -15.99 -20.26 18.87
N ASP A 771 -14.79 -20.25 19.44
CA ASP A 771 -14.21 -21.38 20.18
C ASP A 771 -14.24 -21.18 21.72
N LEU A 772 -15.03 -20.22 22.23
CA LEU A 772 -15.02 -19.83 23.64
C LEU A 772 -15.35 -20.99 24.58
N GLU A 773 -16.40 -21.75 24.29
CA GLU A 773 -16.84 -22.85 25.16
C GLU A 773 -15.74 -23.91 25.33
N THR A 774 -15.14 -24.31 24.21
CA THR A 774 -14.02 -25.25 24.17
C THR A 774 -12.80 -24.70 24.94
N TYR A 775 -12.49 -23.41 24.77
CA TYR A 775 -11.41 -22.73 25.48
C TYR A 775 -11.63 -22.75 26.99
N LEU A 776 -12.84 -22.44 27.45
CA LEU A 776 -13.22 -22.46 28.87
C LEU A 776 -13.23 -23.87 29.47
N GLU A 777 -13.62 -24.89 28.71
CA GLU A 777 -13.62 -26.29 29.18
C GLU A 777 -12.20 -26.84 29.37
N HIS A 778 -11.31 -26.59 28.40
CA HIS A 778 -10.00 -27.23 28.35
C HIS A 778 -8.84 -26.34 28.82
N HIS A 779 -9.08 -25.04 28.99
CA HIS A 779 -8.05 -24.02 29.23
C HIS A 779 -7.03 -23.92 28.08
N TYR A 780 -7.47 -24.25 26.87
CA TYR A 780 -6.85 -24.06 25.55
C TYR A 780 -7.89 -24.48 24.50
N VAL A 781 -7.69 -24.17 23.22
CA VAL A 781 -8.52 -24.69 22.14
C VAL A 781 -7.86 -25.93 21.55
N PRO A 782 -8.37 -27.15 21.78
CA PRO A 782 -7.82 -28.35 21.17
C PRO A 782 -8.03 -28.38 19.67
N TYR A 783 -7.06 -28.91 18.92
CA TYR A 783 -7.09 -28.88 17.45
C TYR A 783 -8.28 -29.64 16.84
N ASN A 784 -8.81 -30.64 17.55
CA ASN A 784 -9.96 -31.44 17.11
C ASN A 784 -11.31 -30.77 17.42
N ARG A 785 -11.31 -29.60 18.09
CA ARG A 785 -12.51 -28.92 18.59
C ARG A 785 -12.60 -27.43 18.23
N GLY A 786 -11.59 -26.87 17.58
CA GLY A 786 -11.54 -25.46 17.18
C GLY A 786 -10.21 -25.11 16.50
N ARG A 787 -9.95 -23.82 16.28
CA ARG A 787 -8.65 -23.33 15.79
C ARG A 787 -7.66 -23.27 16.96
N PHE A 788 -6.59 -24.05 16.90
CA PHE A 788 -5.58 -24.10 17.97
C PHE A 788 -4.95 -22.72 18.29
N SER A 789 -4.83 -21.84 17.29
CA SER A 789 -4.33 -20.46 17.41
C SER A 789 -5.03 -19.63 18.49
N ASN A 790 -6.34 -19.80 18.62
CA ASN A 790 -7.16 -19.14 19.62
C ASN A 790 -6.70 -19.41 21.06
N SER A 791 -5.95 -20.49 21.32
CA SER A 791 -5.40 -20.75 22.66
C SER A 791 -4.47 -19.63 23.16
N LEU A 792 -3.69 -19.03 22.26
CA LEU A 792 -2.73 -17.97 22.60
C LEU A 792 -3.38 -16.60 22.47
N GLU A 793 -4.20 -16.38 21.45
CA GLU A 793 -4.84 -15.09 21.19
C GLU A 793 -5.92 -14.77 22.24
N TYR A 794 -6.78 -15.73 22.60
CA TYR A 794 -7.79 -15.51 23.65
C TYR A 794 -7.14 -15.28 25.02
N ALA A 795 -5.99 -15.90 25.28
CA ALA A 795 -5.23 -15.65 26.51
C ALA A 795 -4.68 -14.22 26.55
N PHE A 796 -4.35 -13.62 25.40
CA PHE A 796 -3.98 -12.21 25.36
C PHE A 796 -5.20 -11.28 25.52
N ASP A 797 -6.34 -11.60 24.92
CA ASP A 797 -7.57 -10.82 25.15
C ASP A 797 -8.00 -10.88 26.62
N ASP A 798 -7.90 -12.04 27.27
CA ASP A 798 -8.10 -12.19 28.71
C ASP A 798 -7.11 -11.34 29.52
N TYR A 799 -5.85 -11.24 29.10
CA TYR A 799 -4.89 -10.33 29.72
C TYR A 799 -5.37 -8.87 29.61
N ALA A 800 -5.82 -8.42 28.43
CA ALA A 800 -6.31 -7.06 28.24
C ALA A 800 -7.54 -6.76 29.13
N VAL A 801 -8.51 -7.69 29.21
CA VAL A 801 -9.66 -7.57 30.13
C VAL A 801 -9.19 -7.49 31.59
N ALA A 802 -8.21 -8.32 31.98
CA ALA A 802 -7.64 -8.28 33.32
C ALA A 802 -7.02 -6.90 33.62
N GLN A 803 -6.17 -6.37 32.73
CA GLN A 803 -5.54 -5.07 32.93
C GLN A 803 -6.57 -3.95 33.05
N PHE A 804 -7.66 -4.02 32.29
CA PHE A 804 -8.73 -3.03 32.41
C PHE A 804 -9.51 -3.16 33.72
N ALA A 805 -9.82 -4.40 34.15
CA ALA A 805 -10.41 -4.67 35.46
C ALA A 805 -9.56 -4.09 36.60
N GLY A 806 -8.24 -4.29 36.53
CA GLY A 806 -7.28 -3.75 37.49
C GLY A 806 -7.28 -2.22 37.53
N ALA A 807 -7.27 -1.57 36.36
CA ALA A 807 -7.31 -0.11 36.25
C ALA A 807 -8.61 0.49 36.83
N LEU A 808 -9.71 -0.26 36.80
CA LEU A 808 -11.01 0.13 37.37
C LEU A 808 -11.23 -0.36 38.81
N GLY A 809 -10.23 -0.99 39.46
CA GLY A 809 -10.33 -1.48 40.83
C GLY A 809 -11.24 -2.70 41.02
N LYS A 810 -11.45 -3.51 39.96
CA LYS A 810 -12.29 -4.70 39.96
C LYS A 810 -11.46 -5.96 40.27
N ASP A 811 -10.88 -6.01 41.47
CA ASP A 811 -9.85 -6.99 41.86
C ASP A 811 -10.22 -8.47 41.66
N ASN A 812 -11.49 -8.85 41.83
CA ASN A 812 -11.90 -10.25 41.64
C ASN A 812 -11.85 -10.65 40.16
N LEU A 813 -12.34 -9.77 39.28
CA LEU A 813 -12.28 -9.98 37.84
C LEU A 813 -10.84 -9.88 37.34
N TYR A 814 -10.04 -8.96 37.89
CA TYR A 814 -8.60 -8.92 37.62
C TYR A 814 -7.95 -10.29 37.85
N ARG A 815 -8.15 -10.91 39.03
CA ARG A 815 -7.53 -12.22 39.33
C ARG A 815 -8.05 -13.35 38.46
N GLU A 816 -9.35 -13.36 38.16
CA GLU A 816 -9.96 -14.36 37.29
C GLU A 816 -9.36 -14.32 35.87
N PHE A 817 -9.36 -13.15 35.26
CA PHE A 817 -8.83 -12.99 33.91
C PHE A 817 -7.30 -13.08 33.86
N MET A 818 -6.59 -12.71 34.93
CA MET A 818 -5.15 -12.97 35.02
C MET A 818 -4.82 -14.47 35.08
N ASP A 819 -5.66 -15.33 35.66
CA ASP A 819 -5.47 -16.79 35.59
C ASP A 819 -5.62 -17.29 34.14
N ARG A 820 -6.72 -16.88 33.48
CA ARG A 820 -7.00 -17.21 32.07
C ARG A 820 -5.93 -16.69 31.12
N ALA A 821 -5.37 -15.52 31.41
CA ALA A 821 -4.28 -14.91 30.65
C ALA A 821 -3.00 -15.77 30.59
N TYR A 822 -2.86 -16.78 31.45
CA TYR A 822 -1.76 -17.75 31.44
C TYR A 822 -2.15 -19.13 30.91
N TRP A 823 -3.36 -19.32 30.41
CA TRP A 823 -3.76 -20.58 29.79
C TRP A 823 -3.00 -20.88 28.48
N TRP A 824 -2.32 -19.89 27.89
CA TRP A 824 -1.34 -20.13 26.81
C TRP A 824 -0.27 -21.17 27.18
N GLU A 825 0.04 -21.33 28.48
CA GLU A 825 1.00 -22.33 28.95
C GLU A 825 0.58 -23.76 28.56
N ASN A 826 -0.73 -24.01 28.38
CA ASN A 826 -1.27 -25.30 27.96
C ASN A 826 -1.07 -25.62 26.48
N ALA A 827 -0.71 -24.63 25.66
CA ALA A 827 -0.43 -24.78 24.24
C ALA A 827 1.06 -25.02 23.95
N ILE A 828 1.98 -24.73 24.89
CA ILE A 828 3.43 -24.85 24.70
C ILE A 828 3.95 -26.21 25.17
N ASP A 829 4.37 -27.05 24.23
CA ASP A 829 5.12 -28.28 24.53
C ASP A 829 6.58 -27.93 24.83
N THR A 830 6.95 -27.89 26.11
CA THR A 830 8.32 -27.54 26.55
C THR A 830 9.41 -28.49 26.06
N THR A 831 9.08 -29.70 25.60
CA THR A 831 10.09 -30.65 25.07
C THR A 831 10.67 -30.14 23.75
N VAL A 832 9.80 -29.70 22.83
CA VAL A 832 10.16 -29.11 21.53
C VAL A 832 10.22 -27.57 21.57
N GLY A 833 9.59 -26.97 22.57
CA GLY A 833 9.51 -25.52 22.78
C GLY A 833 8.66 -24.81 21.73
N PHE A 834 7.58 -25.42 21.24
CA PHE A 834 6.64 -24.81 20.28
C PHE A 834 5.21 -24.88 20.81
N ALA A 835 4.36 -23.98 20.30
CA ALA A 835 2.90 -24.11 20.35
C ALA A 835 2.48 -25.32 19.52
N ARG A 836 2.47 -26.51 20.13
CA ARG A 836 2.26 -27.78 19.43
C ARG A 836 0.79 -28.17 19.51
N LEU A 837 0.19 -28.61 18.42
CA LEU A 837 -1.21 -29.05 18.42
C LEU A 837 -1.48 -30.05 19.56
N ARG A 838 -2.51 -29.76 20.36
CA ARG A 838 -2.93 -30.57 21.51
C ARG A 838 -4.38 -31.03 21.33
N HIS A 839 -4.63 -32.32 21.53
CA HIS A 839 -5.94 -32.93 21.43
C HIS A 839 -6.79 -32.66 22.69
N SER A 840 -8.11 -32.79 22.61
CA SER A 840 -9.00 -32.63 23.77
C SER A 840 -8.78 -33.68 24.88
N SER A 841 -8.10 -34.79 24.56
CA SER A 841 -7.61 -35.79 25.52
C SER A 841 -6.36 -35.36 26.30
N GLY A 842 -5.75 -34.23 25.92
CA GLY A 842 -4.52 -33.71 26.50
C GLY A 842 -3.23 -34.18 25.81
N GLU A 843 -3.32 -35.08 24.83
CA GLU A 843 -2.17 -35.60 24.07
C GLU A 843 -1.67 -34.61 23.00
N TRP A 844 -0.35 -34.53 22.82
CA TRP A 844 0.25 -33.74 21.74
C TRP A 844 0.24 -34.49 20.41
N TYR A 845 0.06 -33.78 19.30
CA TYR A 845 0.08 -34.36 17.95
C TYR A 845 1.47 -34.96 17.63
N ALA A 846 1.55 -36.26 17.35
CA ALA A 846 2.81 -37.00 17.29
C ALA A 846 3.75 -36.56 16.15
N ASP A 847 3.23 -36.46 14.92
CA ASP A 847 4.01 -36.14 13.70
C ASP A 847 4.04 -34.63 13.46
N PHE A 848 4.87 -33.94 14.24
CA PHE A 848 4.89 -32.47 14.31
C PHE A 848 6.09 -31.85 13.59
N ASP A 849 5.79 -31.14 12.50
CA ASP A 849 6.67 -30.17 11.84
C ASP A 849 6.17 -28.75 12.18
N PRO A 850 7.01 -27.87 12.75
CA PRO A 850 6.58 -26.55 13.18
C PRO A 850 6.21 -25.58 12.05
N LEU A 851 6.63 -25.83 10.81
CA LEU A 851 6.25 -25.04 9.64
C LEU A 851 5.05 -25.67 8.90
N LYS A 852 4.98 -27.01 8.83
CA LYS A 852 3.99 -27.68 7.96
C LYS A 852 2.76 -28.23 8.68
N THR A 853 2.92 -28.79 9.89
CA THR A 853 1.80 -29.48 10.56
C THR A 853 0.72 -28.49 10.96
N GLY A 854 -0.45 -28.57 10.33
CA GLY A 854 -1.61 -27.71 10.63
C GLY A 854 -1.48 -26.26 10.15
N GLY A 855 -0.50 -25.95 9.30
CA GLY A 855 -0.31 -24.61 8.71
C GLY A 855 -1.59 -24.12 8.02
N ASN A 856 -1.96 -22.87 8.26
CA ASN A 856 -3.24 -22.23 7.90
C ASN A 856 -4.53 -22.93 8.38
N HIS A 857 -4.50 -24.19 8.82
CA HIS A 857 -5.68 -24.95 9.25
C HIS A 857 -5.95 -24.84 10.75
N GLN A 858 -4.90 -24.82 11.55
CA GLN A 858 -4.97 -24.72 13.01
C GLN A 858 -4.28 -23.45 13.52
N TYR A 859 -3.25 -23.02 12.81
CA TYR A 859 -2.59 -21.73 12.97
C TYR A 859 -3.15 -20.83 11.88
N VAL A 860 -4.05 -19.90 12.22
CA VAL A 860 -4.71 -19.01 11.25
C VAL A 860 -3.62 -18.23 10.50
N GLU A 861 -3.63 -18.31 9.17
CA GLU A 861 -2.67 -17.66 8.26
C GLU A 861 -1.19 -17.91 8.55
N GLY A 862 -0.86 -18.93 9.33
CA GLY A 862 0.51 -19.14 9.77
C GLY A 862 0.81 -20.58 10.12
N ASN A 863 1.83 -20.76 10.96
CA ASN A 863 2.31 -22.05 11.41
C ASN A 863 2.67 -22.04 12.90
N ALA A 864 3.07 -23.19 13.42
CA ALA A 864 3.44 -23.30 14.83
C ALA A 864 4.71 -22.50 15.16
N TRP A 865 5.64 -22.36 14.22
CA TRP A 865 6.85 -21.57 14.39
C TRP A 865 6.52 -20.12 14.70
N GLN A 866 5.63 -19.52 13.92
CA GLN A 866 5.19 -18.13 14.07
C GLN A 866 4.38 -17.97 15.36
N LEU A 867 3.32 -18.78 15.53
CA LEU A 867 2.40 -18.63 16.65
C LEU A 867 3.04 -18.85 18.02
N THR A 868 4.11 -19.65 18.11
CA THR A 868 4.83 -19.87 19.38
C THR A 868 5.24 -18.59 20.08
N PHE A 869 5.45 -17.52 19.33
CA PHE A 869 5.87 -16.22 19.85
C PHE A 869 4.71 -15.30 20.26
N PHE A 870 3.46 -15.72 20.10
CA PHE A 870 2.25 -14.97 20.48
C PHE A 870 1.98 -15.07 21.99
N VAL A 871 2.90 -14.56 22.82
CA VAL A 871 2.68 -14.37 24.26
C VAL A 871 3.09 -12.93 24.65
N PRO A 872 2.46 -11.92 24.03
CA PRO A 872 2.83 -10.53 24.25
C PRO A 872 2.65 -10.07 25.70
N GLN A 873 1.74 -10.69 26.45
CA GLN A 873 1.49 -10.40 27.86
C GLN A 873 2.66 -10.78 28.80
N ASP A 874 3.50 -11.74 28.42
CA ASP A 874 4.66 -12.17 29.24
C ASP A 874 5.73 -12.92 28.44
N VAL A 875 6.44 -12.20 27.57
CA VAL A 875 7.57 -12.73 26.80
C VAL A 875 8.65 -13.38 27.69
N PRO A 876 9.05 -12.81 28.84
CA PRO A 876 9.99 -13.48 29.74
C PRO A 876 9.54 -14.87 30.20
N ALA A 877 8.26 -15.07 30.54
CA ALA A 877 7.77 -16.39 30.93
C ALA A 877 7.80 -17.41 29.77
N LEU A 878 7.52 -16.95 28.54
CA LEU A 878 7.68 -17.78 27.35
C LEU A 878 9.16 -18.18 27.14
N ILE A 879 10.08 -17.22 27.28
CA ILE A 879 11.53 -17.45 27.20
C ILE A 879 11.97 -18.48 28.23
N ASP A 880 11.48 -18.41 29.47
CA ASP A 880 11.79 -19.37 30.53
C ASP A 880 11.32 -20.79 30.18
N LYS A 881 10.15 -20.93 29.53
CA LYS A 881 9.64 -22.25 29.07
C LYS A 881 10.41 -22.83 27.88
N ILE A 882 10.85 -21.99 26.94
CA ILE A 882 11.57 -22.44 25.73
C ILE A 882 13.08 -22.62 25.99
N GLY A 883 13.63 -21.81 26.90
CA GLY A 883 15.05 -21.61 27.11
C GLY A 883 15.62 -20.51 26.20
N VAL A 884 16.28 -19.53 26.81
CA VAL A 884 16.79 -18.32 26.14
C VAL A 884 17.66 -18.61 24.90
N ASP A 885 18.56 -19.58 24.97
CA ASP A 885 19.45 -19.91 23.86
C ASP A 885 18.70 -20.53 22.67
N ARG A 886 17.63 -21.27 22.93
CA ARG A 886 16.77 -21.85 21.89
C ARG A 886 15.90 -20.76 21.27
N PHE A 887 15.32 -19.89 22.11
CA PHE A 887 14.49 -18.76 21.70
C PHE A 887 15.24 -17.81 20.77
N VAL A 888 16.39 -17.29 21.22
CA VAL A 888 17.20 -16.32 20.46
C VAL A 888 17.69 -16.93 19.15
N ARG A 889 18.22 -18.16 19.18
CA ARG A 889 18.71 -18.83 17.96
C ARG A 889 17.60 -19.04 16.94
N ARG A 890 16.43 -19.50 17.40
CA ARG A 890 15.29 -19.75 16.52
C ARG A 890 14.89 -18.47 15.79
N LEU A 891 14.67 -17.37 16.52
CA LEU A 891 14.33 -16.09 15.90
C LEU A 891 15.42 -15.63 14.91
N ASP A 892 16.68 -15.60 15.34
CA ASP A 892 17.79 -15.09 14.52
C ASP A 892 18.01 -15.93 13.24
N ASP A 893 17.84 -17.25 13.31
CA ASP A 893 17.87 -18.13 12.14
C ASP A 893 16.64 -17.93 11.23
N GLY A 894 15.46 -17.71 11.81
CA GLY A 894 14.24 -17.38 11.06
C GLY A 894 14.40 -16.11 10.23
N PHE A 895 14.93 -15.04 10.84
CA PHE A 895 15.23 -13.80 10.13
C PHE A 895 16.26 -14.00 9.00
N ARG A 896 17.32 -14.80 9.22
CA ARG A 896 18.29 -15.14 8.16
C ARG A 896 17.66 -15.87 6.98
N VAL A 897 16.70 -16.76 7.24
CA VAL A 897 15.98 -17.50 6.19
C VAL A 897 15.05 -16.57 5.40
N SER A 898 14.36 -15.65 6.08
CA SER A 898 13.35 -14.78 5.44
C SER A 898 13.90 -13.50 4.81
N SER A 899 15.04 -12.97 5.26
CA SER A 899 15.63 -11.73 4.74
C SER A 899 15.92 -11.75 3.22
N PRO A 900 16.46 -12.83 2.62
CA PRO A 900 16.61 -12.94 1.16
C PRO A 900 15.28 -12.85 0.39
N TRP A 901 14.18 -13.28 1.00
CA TRP A 901 12.82 -13.18 0.44
C TRP A 901 12.14 -11.86 0.75
N ARG A 902 12.90 -10.87 1.26
CA ARG A 902 12.39 -9.58 1.72
C ARG A 902 11.24 -9.72 2.71
N TYR A 903 11.24 -10.77 3.53
CA TYR A 903 10.16 -11.06 4.49
C TYR A 903 8.77 -11.25 3.88
N ASN A 904 8.69 -11.59 2.59
CA ASN A 904 7.44 -11.90 1.93
C ASN A 904 7.47 -13.31 1.33
N ALA A 905 6.52 -14.15 1.72
CA ALA A 905 6.41 -15.48 1.17
C ALA A 905 5.93 -15.37 -0.28
N PRO A 906 6.55 -16.07 -1.25
CA PRO A 906 6.00 -16.14 -2.60
C PRO A 906 4.54 -16.58 -2.57
N ASN A 907 3.70 -15.90 -3.34
CA ASN A 907 2.29 -16.25 -3.54
C ASN A 907 1.43 -16.23 -2.27
N GLU A 908 1.79 -15.40 -1.28
CA GLU A 908 1.10 -15.27 0.01
C GLU A 908 0.97 -16.58 0.81
N LEU A 909 1.90 -17.52 0.59
CA LEU A 909 1.99 -18.75 1.37
C LEU A 909 2.71 -18.51 2.70
N TYR A 910 2.14 -17.64 3.54
CA TYR A 910 2.76 -17.14 4.78
C TYR A 910 3.23 -18.25 5.73
N TRP A 911 2.54 -19.38 5.73
CA TRP A 911 2.84 -20.55 6.57
C TRP A 911 4.07 -21.35 6.11
N ASP A 912 4.65 -21.07 4.94
CA ASP A 912 5.82 -21.80 4.43
C ASP A 912 7.17 -21.24 4.92
N PHE A 913 7.15 -20.10 5.60
CA PHE A 913 8.34 -19.39 6.05
C PHE A 913 8.29 -19.06 7.54
N PRO A 914 9.46 -18.86 8.19
CA PRO A 914 9.50 -18.56 9.62
C PRO A 914 9.05 -17.13 9.94
N VAL A 915 9.64 -16.11 9.30
CA VAL A 915 9.32 -14.69 9.56
C VAL A 915 8.72 -14.07 8.30
N ILE A 916 7.49 -13.56 8.38
CA ILE A 916 6.79 -12.94 7.26
C ILE A 916 6.22 -11.59 7.71
N GLN A 917 6.80 -10.50 7.23
CA GLN A 917 6.40 -9.16 7.63
C GLN A 917 5.03 -8.78 7.08
N GLY A 918 4.68 -9.28 5.88
CA GLY A 918 3.38 -9.09 5.25
C GLY A 918 2.22 -9.84 5.91
N ASN A 919 2.42 -10.39 7.11
CA ASN A 919 1.38 -10.98 7.93
C ASN A 919 1.59 -10.59 9.40
N GLN A 920 0.52 -10.18 10.06
CA GLN A 920 0.50 -9.58 11.38
C GLN A 920 1.16 -10.46 12.45
N GLN A 921 1.09 -11.79 12.33
CA GLN A 921 1.67 -12.71 13.33
C GLN A 921 3.17 -12.52 13.57
N SER A 922 3.92 -11.98 12.59
CA SER A 922 5.37 -11.79 12.73
C SER A 922 5.78 -10.39 13.16
N MET A 923 4.86 -9.43 13.22
CA MET A 923 5.18 -8.00 13.35
C MET A 923 5.94 -7.64 14.63
N HIS A 924 5.76 -8.39 15.72
CA HIS A 924 6.49 -8.16 16.97
C HIS A 924 7.84 -8.90 17.05
N PHE A 925 8.14 -9.84 16.15
CA PHE A 925 9.28 -10.77 16.31
C PHE A 925 10.62 -10.08 16.49
N SER A 926 10.86 -8.97 15.78
CA SER A 926 12.13 -8.25 15.90
C SER A 926 12.29 -7.62 17.29
N PHE A 927 11.20 -7.24 17.96
CA PHE A 927 11.25 -6.65 19.31
C PHE A 927 11.41 -7.70 20.41
N LEU A 928 11.14 -8.98 20.15
CA LEU A 928 11.29 -10.05 21.15
C LEU A 928 12.73 -10.24 21.65
N PHE A 929 13.74 -9.84 20.88
CA PHE A 929 15.13 -9.89 21.35
C PHE A 929 15.42 -8.93 22.51
N ASN A 930 14.68 -7.83 22.64
CA ASN A 930 14.76 -6.94 23.79
C ASN A 930 14.51 -7.72 25.09
N TRP A 931 13.41 -8.46 25.12
CA TRP A 931 12.98 -9.29 26.25
C TRP A 931 13.92 -10.46 26.54
N ALA A 932 14.70 -10.90 25.55
CA ALA A 932 15.76 -11.90 25.70
C ALA A 932 17.13 -11.32 26.13
N GLY A 933 17.21 -10.03 26.44
CA GLY A 933 18.46 -9.36 26.79
C GLY A 933 19.46 -9.29 25.63
N ARG A 934 18.96 -9.14 24.40
CA ARG A 934 19.73 -9.02 23.15
C ARG A 934 19.23 -7.84 22.29
N PRO A 935 19.09 -6.60 22.84
CA PRO A 935 18.49 -5.47 22.12
C PRO A 935 19.21 -5.09 20.80
N TRP A 936 20.50 -5.39 20.67
CA TRP A 936 21.21 -5.20 19.40
C TRP A 936 20.68 -6.09 18.26
N LEU A 937 20.08 -7.25 18.55
CA LEU A 937 19.41 -8.07 17.53
C LEU A 937 18.07 -7.46 17.12
N THR A 938 17.34 -6.83 18.05
CA THR A 938 16.16 -6.02 17.71
C THR A 938 16.55 -4.91 16.74
N GLN A 939 17.59 -4.15 17.07
CA GLN A 939 18.08 -3.05 16.22
C GLN A 939 18.51 -3.53 14.83
N LYS A 940 19.23 -4.66 14.76
CA LYS A 940 19.65 -5.27 13.49
C LYS A 940 18.45 -5.64 12.61
N TRP A 941 17.52 -6.43 13.15
CA TRP A 941 16.43 -6.99 12.36
C TRP A 941 15.32 -5.99 12.07
N ASN A 942 15.06 -5.04 12.97
CA ASN A 942 14.17 -3.92 12.68
C ASN A 942 14.65 -3.10 11.46
N ARG A 943 15.95 -2.76 11.41
CA ARG A 943 16.54 -2.05 10.26
C ARG A 943 16.59 -2.89 9.00
N ASP A 944 16.75 -4.20 9.12
CA ASP A 944 16.72 -5.11 7.96
C ASP A 944 15.31 -5.23 7.36
N ILE A 945 14.28 -5.33 8.20
CA ILE A 945 12.87 -5.30 7.74
C ILE A 945 12.56 -3.97 7.06
N LEU A 946 12.88 -2.85 7.71
CA LEU A 946 12.66 -1.51 7.15
C LEU A 946 13.37 -1.37 5.80
N ASP A 947 14.59 -1.88 5.65
CA ASP A 947 15.33 -1.81 4.39
C ASP A 947 14.76 -2.72 3.30
N ARG A 948 14.40 -3.95 3.65
CA ARG A 948 14.10 -4.99 2.65
C ARG A 948 12.62 -5.14 2.31
N TYR A 949 11.71 -4.98 3.27
CA TYR A 949 10.27 -5.17 3.03
C TYR A 949 9.57 -3.87 2.59
N TYR A 950 9.92 -2.73 3.19
CA TYR A 950 9.23 -1.47 2.96
C TYR A 950 9.92 -0.65 1.87
N GLY A 951 9.44 -0.70 0.63
CA GLY A 951 9.98 0.11 -0.46
C GLY A 951 9.44 1.55 -0.49
N SER A 952 9.70 2.24 -1.59
CA SER A 952 9.21 3.60 -1.87
C SER A 952 8.57 3.73 -3.26
N GLY A 953 8.50 2.64 -4.02
CA GLY A 953 7.93 2.57 -5.36
C GLY A 953 6.43 2.29 -5.35
N VAL A 954 5.85 2.22 -6.54
CA VAL A 954 4.42 1.98 -6.72
C VAL A 954 4.07 0.54 -6.36
N SER A 955 4.98 -0.40 -6.66
CA SER A 955 4.75 -1.84 -6.50
C SER A 955 5.60 -2.50 -5.42
N ASN A 956 6.62 -1.84 -4.89
CA ASN A 956 7.48 -2.42 -3.85
C ASN A 956 7.30 -1.76 -2.47
N ALA A 957 6.37 -0.79 -2.31
CA ALA A 957 6.12 -0.13 -1.03
C ALA A 957 5.77 -1.12 0.08
N TYR A 958 4.89 -2.07 -0.24
CA TYR A 958 4.52 -3.23 0.55
C TYR A 958 4.60 -4.44 -0.37
N LEU A 959 5.00 -5.59 0.17
CA LEU A 959 5.18 -6.80 -0.62
C LEU A 959 4.06 -7.82 -0.45
N GLY A 960 3.27 -7.69 0.62
CA GLY A 960 2.01 -8.39 0.81
C GLY A 960 0.88 -7.37 0.97
N ASP A 961 -0.30 -7.83 1.37
CA ASP A 961 -1.44 -6.96 1.68
C ASP A 961 -1.03 -5.83 2.65
N GLU A 962 -1.53 -4.62 2.40
CA GLU A 962 -1.28 -3.47 3.28
C GLU A 962 -2.16 -3.54 4.55
N ASP A 963 -3.23 -4.33 4.50
CA ASP A 963 -4.14 -4.64 5.59
C ASP A 963 -4.76 -3.39 6.24
N GLN A 964 -5.27 -2.50 5.40
CA GLN A 964 -5.93 -1.26 5.79
C GLN A 964 -5.16 -0.43 6.84
N GLY A 965 -3.88 -0.17 6.59
CA GLY A 965 -3.02 0.69 7.40
C GLY A 965 -2.02 -0.04 8.29
N GLN A 966 -2.14 -1.37 8.46
CA GLN A 966 -1.34 -2.11 9.42
C GLN A 966 0.15 -2.13 9.06
N MET A 967 0.49 -2.42 7.80
CA MET A 967 1.88 -2.41 7.35
C MET A 967 2.51 -1.03 7.53
N SER A 968 1.76 0.01 7.16
CA SER A 968 2.21 1.39 7.21
C SER A 968 2.39 1.91 8.63
N ALA A 969 1.48 1.58 9.55
CA ALA A 969 1.59 1.97 10.95
C ALA A 969 2.80 1.30 11.63
N TRP A 970 3.09 0.04 11.29
CA TRP A 970 4.31 -0.63 11.76
C TRP A 970 5.57 0.08 11.25
N PHE A 971 5.61 0.46 9.96
CA PHE A 971 6.71 1.23 9.39
C PHE A 971 6.92 2.54 10.16
N VAL A 972 5.86 3.32 10.37
CA VAL A 972 5.94 4.61 11.08
C VAL A 972 6.50 4.41 12.48
N MET A 973 5.92 3.51 13.29
CA MET A 973 6.38 3.28 14.67
C MET A 973 7.84 2.79 14.73
N SER A 974 8.21 1.87 13.84
CA SER A 974 9.58 1.36 13.74
C SER A 974 10.57 2.41 13.26
N ALA A 975 10.19 3.28 12.32
CA ALA A 975 11.01 4.39 11.85
C ALA A 975 11.30 5.42 12.96
N LEU A 976 10.35 5.63 13.88
CA LEU A 976 10.54 6.40 15.11
C LEU A 976 11.44 5.68 16.13
N GLY A 977 11.67 4.38 15.96
CA GLY A 977 12.39 3.53 16.90
C GLY A 977 11.57 3.14 18.13
N LEU A 978 10.23 3.11 18.03
CA LEU A 978 9.32 2.82 19.13
C LEU A 978 8.42 1.60 18.86
N PHE A 979 8.10 0.84 19.89
CA PHE A 979 7.14 -0.28 19.82
C PHE A 979 6.51 -0.58 21.19
N GLN A 980 5.39 -1.31 21.21
CA GLN A 980 4.74 -1.85 22.42
C GLN A 980 4.34 -3.32 22.19
N THR A 981 5.05 -4.28 22.77
CA THR A 981 4.76 -5.71 22.55
C THR A 981 3.36 -6.12 22.99
N ASP A 982 2.82 -5.54 24.07
CA ASP A 982 1.47 -5.79 24.60
C ASP A 982 0.41 -4.82 24.04
N GLY A 983 0.77 -4.02 23.03
CA GLY A 983 -0.09 -3.00 22.45
C GLY A 983 -0.50 -1.87 23.39
N GLY A 984 0.23 -1.69 24.49
CA GLY A 984 -0.06 -0.66 25.49
C GLY A 984 -1.25 -1.01 26.40
N THR A 985 -1.60 -2.30 26.52
CA THR A 985 -2.74 -2.76 27.33
C THR A 985 -2.44 -2.90 28.82
N ALA A 986 -1.15 -3.00 29.22
CA ALA A 986 -0.76 -2.97 30.64
C ALA A 986 -1.29 -1.72 31.36
N MET A 987 -1.62 -1.88 32.66
CA MET A 987 -1.99 -0.73 33.52
C MET A 987 -0.94 0.38 33.57
N GLU A 988 0.32 0.02 33.39
CA GLU A 988 1.44 0.95 33.28
C GLU A 988 2.15 0.67 31.95
N PRO A 989 1.63 1.19 30.83
CA PRO A 989 2.16 0.88 29.52
C PRO A 989 3.58 1.44 29.36
N ILE A 990 4.37 0.76 28.54
CA ILE A 990 5.76 1.13 28.24
C ILE A 990 5.93 1.34 26.74
N TYR A 991 6.96 2.10 26.36
CA TYR A 991 7.53 2.03 25.02
C TYR A 991 8.85 1.29 25.07
N GLU A 992 9.07 0.44 24.07
CA GLU A 992 10.31 -0.23 23.76
C GLU A 992 11.08 0.55 22.69
N ILE A 993 12.41 0.49 22.75
CA ILE A 993 13.32 1.16 21.84
C ILE A 993 13.85 0.13 20.84
N GLY A 994 13.59 0.41 19.55
CA GLY A 994 14.16 -0.28 18.40
C GLY A 994 15.42 0.41 17.89
N SER A 995 15.44 0.73 16.60
CA SER A 995 16.50 1.51 15.94
C SER A 995 15.88 2.58 15.03
N PRO A 996 15.86 3.86 15.44
CA PRO A 996 15.24 4.91 14.63
C PRO A 996 15.95 5.09 13.28
N LEU A 997 15.19 5.49 12.26
CA LEU A 997 15.72 5.82 10.92
C LEU A 997 16.35 7.20 10.87
N TYR A 998 15.73 8.18 11.53
CA TYR A 998 16.08 9.59 11.40
C TYR A 998 16.87 10.10 12.60
N GLU A 999 17.82 11.01 12.36
CA GLU A 999 18.62 11.62 13.43
C GLU A 999 17.79 12.48 14.38
N ARG A 1000 16.67 13.04 13.90
CA ARG A 1000 15.73 13.80 14.72
C ARG A 1000 14.30 13.60 14.26
N VAL A 1001 13.43 13.35 15.22
CA VAL A 1001 11.98 13.35 15.04
C VAL A 1001 11.33 14.18 16.14
N GLU A 1002 10.37 15.02 15.78
CA GLU A 1002 9.53 15.76 16.72
C GLU A 1002 8.08 15.31 16.61
N ILE A 1003 7.52 14.86 17.74
CA ILE A 1003 6.14 14.41 17.85
C ILE A 1003 5.34 15.50 18.56
N ASN A 1004 4.40 16.11 17.85
CA ASN A 1004 3.49 17.11 18.37
C ASN A 1004 2.32 16.44 19.11
N LEU A 1005 2.50 16.29 20.43
CA LEU A 1005 1.46 15.80 21.33
C LEU A 1005 0.29 16.79 21.48
N GLY A 1006 0.56 18.09 21.29
CA GLY A 1006 -0.45 19.15 21.19
C GLY A 1006 -1.30 19.33 22.44
N GLU A 1007 -0.81 18.90 23.60
CA GLU A 1007 -1.53 18.93 24.88
C GLU A 1007 -2.86 18.15 24.89
N ARG A 1008 -3.10 17.32 23.84
CA ARG A 1008 -4.29 16.47 23.70
C ARG A 1008 -4.34 15.49 24.86
N TYR A 1009 -5.52 15.27 25.44
CA TYR A 1009 -5.69 14.32 26.55
C TYR A 1009 -4.77 14.59 27.77
N GLY A 1010 -4.44 15.86 28.05
CA GLY A 1010 -3.59 16.24 29.18
C GLY A 1010 -2.11 15.87 29.01
N ARG A 1011 -1.69 15.63 27.77
CA ARG A 1011 -0.30 15.34 27.40
C ARG A 1011 0.57 16.61 27.43
N GLY A 1012 1.87 16.44 27.27
CA GLY A 1012 2.79 17.54 27.02
C GLY A 1012 2.58 18.18 25.64
N LYS A 1013 3.39 19.19 25.33
CA LYS A 1013 3.34 19.87 24.03
C LYS A 1013 4.02 19.07 22.92
N THR A 1014 5.26 18.63 23.16
CA THR A 1014 6.11 17.97 22.16
C THR A 1014 6.99 16.94 22.85
N PHE A 1015 7.25 15.84 22.17
CA PHE A 1015 8.31 14.90 22.51
C PHE A 1015 9.30 14.78 21.35
N THR A 1016 10.59 14.85 21.64
CA THR A 1016 11.66 14.79 20.64
C THR A 1016 12.45 13.50 20.77
N ILE A 1017 12.67 12.81 19.67
CA ILE A 1017 13.62 11.70 19.57
C ILE A 1017 14.85 12.24 18.82
N VAL A 1018 16.02 12.18 19.45
CA VAL A 1018 17.31 12.53 18.84
C VAL A 1018 18.15 11.26 18.78
N ALA A 1019 18.47 10.78 17.58
CA ALA A 1019 19.32 9.62 17.34
C ALA A 1019 20.62 10.08 16.68
N GLU A 1020 21.57 10.53 17.49
CA GLU A 1020 22.82 11.11 17.01
C GLU A 1020 23.61 10.10 16.17
N ASN A 1021 23.98 10.50 14.96
CA ASN A 1021 24.69 9.69 13.96
C ASN A 1021 23.86 8.55 13.38
N ALA A 1022 22.52 8.55 13.51
CA ALA A 1022 21.69 7.51 12.88
C ALA A 1022 21.92 7.50 11.36
N SER A 1023 22.26 6.32 10.84
CA SER A 1023 22.48 6.11 9.41
C SER A 1023 22.19 4.66 9.05
N PHE A 1024 22.36 4.28 7.78
CA PHE A 1024 22.28 2.88 7.38
C PHE A 1024 23.31 1.99 8.11
N GLU A 1025 24.53 2.51 8.30
CA GLU A 1025 25.59 1.81 9.03
C GLU A 1025 25.37 1.87 10.55
N ASN A 1026 25.09 3.07 11.07
CA ASN A 1026 24.95 3.33 12.50
C ASN A 1026 23.54 3.00 13.00
N LYS A 1027 23.26 1.70 13.10
CA LYS A 1027 21.96 1.19 13.58
C LYS A 1027 21.92 0.83 15.06
N TYR A 1028 23.07 0.75 15.74
CA TYR A 1028 23.11 0.23 17.11
C TYR A 1028 23.17 1.33 18.15
N VAL A 1029 22.30 1.26 19.16
CA VAL A 1029 22.31 2.21 20.27
C VAL A 1029 23.51 1.95 21.18
N GLN A 1030 24.34 2.96 21.36
CA GLN A 1030 25.53 2.94 22.21
C GLN A 1030 25.23 3.43 23.62
N SER A 1031 24.40 4.47 23.73
CA SER A 1031 23.92 5.02 25.00
C SER A 1031 22.61 5.76 24.80
N ALA A 1032 21.85 5.95 25.88
CA ALA A 1032 20.58 6.66 25.83
C ALA A 1032 20.40 7.55 27.08
N THR A 1033 19.71 8.67 26.90
CA THR A 1033 19.16 9.48 27.99
C THR A 1033 17.69 9.81 27.72
N LEU A 1034 16.86 9.73 28.76
CA LEU A 1034 15.47 10.18 28.74
C LEU A 1034 15.35 11.39 29.67
N ASN A 1035 14.91 12.52 29.13
CA ASN A 1035 14.74 13.77 29.88
C ASN A 1035 16.02 14.17 30.65
N GLY A 1036 17.18 14.00 30.00
CA GLY A 1036 18.51 14.28 30.56
C GLY A 1036 19.04 13.25 31.56
N LYS A 1037 18.30 12.17 31.87
CA LYS A 1037 18.73 11.11 32.79
C LYS A 1037 19.22 9.88 32.01
N PRO A 1038 20.32 9.23 32.42
CA PRO A 1038 20.78 8.00 31.79
C PRO A 1038 19.69 6.91 31.75
N LEU A 1039 19.49 6.31 30.58
CA LEU A 1039 18.57 5.20 30.35
C LEU A 1039 19.38 3.95 29.98
N ALA A 1040 19.35 2.94 30.86
CA ALA A 1040 20.09 1.68 30.69
C ALA A 1040 19.20 0.50 30.24
N THR A 1041 17.88 0.72 30.17
CA THR A 1041 16.88 -0.25 29.71
C THR A 1041 16.53 0.01 28.25
N PHE A 1042 16.08 -1.03 27.54
CA PHE A 1042 15.51 -0.87 26.20
C PHE A 1042 14.11 -0.21 26.23
N TRP A 1043 13.52 -0.03 27.41
CA TRP A 1043 12.15 0.45 27.57
C TRP A 1043 12.08 1.63 28.54
N PHE A 1044 10.99 2.38 28.47
CA PHE A 1044 10.61 3.40 29.46
C PHE A 1044 9.08 3.51 29.58
N PRO A 1045 8.54 4.01 30.72
CA PRO A 1045 7.09 4.19 30.88
C PRO A 1045 6.51 5.14 29.84
N ALA A 1046 5.38 4.78 29.22
CA ALA A 1046 4.76 5.60 28.17
C ALA A 1046 4.43 7.02 28.65
N ARG A 1047 4.06 7.18 29.94
CA ARG A 1047 3.82 8.49 30.58
C ARG A 1047 4.99 9.48 30.47
N GLU A 1048 6.23 9.00 30.36
CA GLU A 1048 7.41 9.88 30.21
C GLU A 1048 7.43 10.54 28.82
N LEU A 1049 7.01 9.80 27.79
CA LEU A 1049 6.83 10.36 26.45
C LEU A 1049 5.59 11.25 26.41
N LEU A 1050 4.46 10.76 26.93
CA LEU A 1050 3.19 11.48 26.91
C LEU A 1050 3.25 12.79 27.72
N GLY A 1051 4.13 12.90 28.71
CA GLY A 1051 4.40 14.16 29.43
C GLY A 1051 5.19 15.21 28.64
N GLY A 1052 5.69 14.84 27.45
CA GLY A 1052 6.62 15.65 26.66
C GLY A 1052 8.06 15.57 27.18
N GLY A 1053 9.02 15.96 26.33
CA GLY A 1053 10.44 15.88 26.67
C GLY A 1053 11.31 15.37 25.53
N GLU A 1054 12.39 14.66 25.87
CA GLU A 1054 13.39 14.19 24.90
C GLU A 1054 13.89 12.78 25.23
N LEU A 1055 13.90 11.89 24.23
CA LEU A 1055 14.73 10.70 24.17
C LEU A 1055 15.94 10.98 23.29
N ARG A 1056 17.14 10.90 23.85
CA ARG A 1056 18.39 11.03 23.11
C ARG A 1056 19.14 9.71 23.08
N LEU A 1057 19.50 9.26 21.89
CA LEU A 1057 20.22 8.03 21.59
C LEU A 1057 21.52 8.40 20.88
N VAL A 1058 22.62 7.76 21.23
CA VAL A 1058 23.88 7.84 20.48
C VAL A 1058 24.01 6.55 19.68
N MET A 1059 24.07 6.66 18.36
CA MET A 1059 24.10 5.52 17.46
C MET A 1059 25.54 5.16 17.05
N GLY A 1060 25.75 3.92 16.62
CA GLY A 1060 27.05 3.43 16.13
C GLY A 1060 26.92 2.18 15.27
N ALA A 1061 27.96 1.91 14.47
CA ALA A 1061 27.98 0.81 13.50
C ALA A 1061 28.17 -0.58 14.11
N GLU A 1062 28.75 -0.66 15.32
CA GLU A 1062 28.95 -1.93 16.02
C GLU A 1062 27.89 -2.12 17.13
N ALA A 1063 27.43 -3.36 17.29
CA ALA A 1063 26.54 -3.72 18.38
C ALA A 1063 27.18 -3.38 19.74
N ASN A 1064 26.37 -2.87 20.67
CA ASN A 1064 26.77 -2.70 22.07
C ASN A 1064 26.03 -3.72 22.96
N PRO A 1065 26.67 -4.85 23.32
CA PRO A 1065 26.04 -5.86 24.16
C PRO A 1065 25.71 -5.44 25.59
N ARG A 1066 26.15 -4.24 26.00
CA ARG A 1066 25.95 -3.71 27.36
C ARG A 1066 24.83 -2.68 27.46
N TRP A 1067 24.31 -2.17 26.34
CA TRP A 1067 23.20 -1.24 26.36
C TRP A 1067 21.85 -1.97 26.37
N GLY A 1068 20.84 -1.38 27.00
CA GLY A 1068 19.46 -1.88 26.98
C GLY A 1068 19.21 -3.15 27.82
N VAL A 1069 20.24 -3.71 28.46
CA VAL A 1069 20.16 -4.94 29.28
C VAL A 1069 19.91 -4.67 30.77
N GLY A 1070 19.41 -3.48 31.11
CA GLY A 1070 18.93 -3.15 32.46
C GLY A 1070 17.75 -4.01 32.91
N GLY A 1071 17.20 -3.71 34.09
CA GLY A 1071 16.07 -4.46 34.65
C GLY A 1071 14.85 -4.48 33.71
N LEU A 1072 14.18 -5.63 33.63
CA LEU A 1072 12.90 -5.76 32.94
C LEU A 1072 11.80 -4.95 33.64
N PRO A 1073 10.71 -4.58 32.94
CA PRO A 1073 9.54 -3.94 33.55
C PRO A 1073 9.02 -4.73 34.75
N VAL A 1074 8.55 -4.02 35.78
CA VAL A 1074 8.00 -4.65 37.00
C VAL A 1074 6.69 -5.34 36.66
N LYS A 1075 6.61 -6.66 36.89
CA LYS A 1075 5.37 -7.41 36.75
C LYS A 1075 4.41 -7.07 37.90
N VAL A 1076 3.16 -6.76 37.58
CA VAL A 1076 2.07 -6.85 38.56
C VAL A 1076 1.81 -8.35 38.77
N GLY A 1077 1.87 -8.82 40.02
CA GLY A 1077 1.88 -10.24 40.35
C GLY A 1077 0.61 -10.97 39.91
N ARG A 1078 0.76 -12.29 39.68
CA ARG A 1078 -0.35 -13.26 39.55
C ARG A 1078 -1.25 -13.23 40.79
#